data_AF-A0A956DYJ5-F1
#
_entry.id   AF-A0A956DYJ5-F1
#
_cell.length_a   1.000
_cell.length_b   1.000
_cell.length_c   1.000
_cell.angle_alpha   90.00
_cell.angle_beta   90.00
_cell.angle_gamma   90.00
#
_symmetry.space_group_name_H-M   'P 1'
#
loop_
_entity.id
_entity.type
_entity.pdbx_description
1 polymer ?
#
loop_
_entity_poly.entity_id
_entity_poly.type
_entity_poly.pdbx_seq_one_letter_code
_entity_poly.pdbx_strand_id
1 'polypeptide(L)'
;AFLGRGDLTGAAALLEGRGEPGRAVGLYERACDFAAATRAALTAGEHREAVRLAVIAGDPVLAEKATAALLAGGDDALSRRVADDLQSRSYYQHAARLYRGIGDHEQAALAYERAGQALEASRSFDAASLPAEAARVLTAAIRAGAEDDSDGLRVALGRLYARHDKHQAAVRVLQQLDERSDHRRRALVILVRSLKALGLRQALRDLEPELAARGIDPDAEQEQEAAVADEPAGAVLYGRYRVLRDVATTPHARLYEALDTLTGERVAVKVFVSRGDGTGRDALARFVREARALAKLRHPSVVPLLAYVDEGPAMVLRWMGGGSLRDLLARESLSPARAAEIIRAVLDALAEAHRLGILHRDLKPSNLLFDEGGAARLADFGAAHVAASEATVTVGEIGTVAYMAPEQRQGQAATAQSDLYAAGVLLFEMLTGTLPSAGAPVTVSSAHPDLESVHDALLRRFLALEPEARFPGALEARRAVEDLAWSPRVIERARRHPSTVPPPHHTSERLEPPRRRGDGHDRWLERDVVVLPLDDETLAAAAAFARAGHPALATVLRADREEGEIWIEAPRGRPLSQGLTLTATQAASLRRGLEALHAAGGVHGAVDAEHVFIHADAACLTYPVRRAAAADADADRAALALLVEGVRRASPGAGA
;
A
#
# COMPACT_ATOMS: atom_id res chain seq x y z
N ALA A 1 27.94 24.71 -13.46
CA ALA A 1 28.82 23.52 -13.45
C ALA A 1 28.06 22.29 -13.91
N PHE A 2 27.04 21.81 -13.18
CA PHE A 2 26.22 20.65 -13.56
C PHE A 2 25.62 20.74 -14.98
N LEU A 3 24.95 21.85 -15.33
CA LEU A 3 24.43 22.07 -16.69
C LEU A 3 25.50 22.04 -17.79
N GLY A 4 26.72 22.51 -17.48
CA GLY A 4 27.84 22.46 -18.42
C GLY A 4 28.42 21.06 -18.62
N ARG A 5 28.02 20.09 -17.80
CA ARG A 5 28.37 18.66 -17.90
C ARG A 5 27.18 17.81 -18.36
N GLY A 6 26.04 18.42 -18.69
CA GLY A 6 24.82 17.69 -19.06
C GLY A 6 24.09 17.01 -17.89
N ASP A 7 24.53 17.22 -16.64
CA ASP A 7 23.90 16.64 -15.45
C ASP A 7 22.69 17.48 -15.02
N LEU A 8 21.55 17.19 -15.65
CA LEU A 8 20.29 17.88 -15.39
C LEU A 8 19.70 17.52 -14.02
N THR A 9 19.86 16.27 -13.58
CA THR A 9 19.39 15.78 -12.28
C THR A 9 20.17 16.40 -11.13
N GLY A 10 21.51 16.49 -11.23
CA GLY A 10 22.34 17.18 -10.25
C GLY A 10 22.07 18.69 -10.20
N ALA A 11 21.76 19.31 -11.34
CA ALA A 11 21.32 20.70 -11.37
C ALA A 11 19.93 20.90 -10.73
N ALA A 12 19.00 19.97 -10.93
CA ALA A 12 17.67 19.98 -10.33
C ALA A 12 17.72 19.78 -8.81
N ALA A 13 18.50 18.79 -8.34
CA ALA A 13 18.71 18.53 -6.92
C ALA A 13 19.35 19.72 -6.20
N LEU A 14 20.25 20.46 -6.86
CA LEU A 14 20.81 21.69 -6.33
C LEU A 14 19.75 22.80 -6.17
N LEU A 15 18.81 22.92 -7.11
CA LEU A 15 17.71 23.88 -7.02
C LEU A 15 16.73 23.50 -5.90
N GLU A 16 16.42 22.22 -5.72
CA GLU A 16 15.62 21.75 -4.58
C GLU A 16 16.33 22.03 -3.25
N GLY A 17 17.64 21.76 -3.15
CA GLY A 17 18.44 22.07 -1.97
C GLY A 17 18.54 23.58 -1.66
N ARG A 18 18.22 24.44 -2.63
CA ARG A 18 18.13 25.91 -2.47
C ARG A 18 16.70 26.40 -2.20
N GLY A 19 15.72 25.49 -2.13
CA GLY A 19 14.32 25.84 -1.92
C GLY A 19 13.63 26.38 -3.17
N GLU A 20 14.09 26.04 -4.37
CA GLU A 20 13.48 26.43 -5.66
C GLU A 20 12.88 25.22 -6.42
N PRO A 21 11.96 24.45 -5.81
CA PRO A 21 11.46 23.19 -6.38
C PRO A 21 10.72 23.38 -7.72
N GLY A 22 9.97 24.47 -7.91
CA GLY A 22 9.27 24.72 -9.19
C GLY A 22 10.22 24.88 -10.38
N ARG A 23 11.42 25.44 -10.16
CA ARG A 23 12.46 25.52 -11.21
C ARG A 23 13.16 24.18 -11.43
N ALA A 24 13.16 23.29 -10.43
CA ALA A 24 13.69 21.94 -10.55
C ALA A 24 12.78 21.04 -11.39
N VAL A 25 11.45 21.23 -11.36
CA VAL A 25 10.47 20.48 -12.16
C VAL A 25 10.89 20.41 -13.62
N GLY A 26 11.11 21.56 -14.26
CA GLY A 26 11.50 21.62 -15.67
C GLY A 26 12.85 20.98 -15.97
N LEU A 27 13.77 20.88 -15.00
CA LEU A 27 15.05 20.18 -15.19
C LEU A 27 14.89 18.67 -15.06
N TYR A 28 14.08 18.18 -14.11
CA TYR A 28 13.75 16.77 -13.98
C TYR A 28 12.93 16.26 -15.16
N GLU A 29 11.97 17.05 -15.68
CA GLU A 29 11.25 16.72 -16.91
C GLU A 29 12.20 16.58 -18.10
N ARG A 30 13.15 17.50 -18.26
CA ARG A 30 14.17 17.43 -19.32
C ARG A 30 15.13 16.26 -19.15
N ALA A 31 15.31 15.78 -17.91
CA ALA A 31 16.07 14.58 -17.58
C ALA A 31 15.24 13.28 -17.72
N CYS A 32 13.94 13.39 -18.04
CA CYS A 32 12.97 12.29 -18.08
C CYS A 32 12.78 11.58 -16.74
N ASP A 33 13.12 12.26 -15.64
CA ASP A 33 12.83 11.79 -14.29
C ASP A 33 11.48 12.36 -13.85
N PHE A 34 10.41 11.84 -14.44
CA PHE A 34 9.04 12.32 -14.17
C PHE A 34 8.60 12.09 -12.72
N ALA A 35 9.18 11.09 -12.04
CA ALA A 35 8.94 10.86 -10.63
C ALA A 35 9.55 11.98 -9.76
N ALA A 36 10.81 12.37 -10.04
CA ALA A 36 11.42 13.53 -9.38
C ALA A 36 10.74 14.85 -9.75
N ALA A 37 10.37 15.02 -11.03
CA ALA A 37 9.63 16.19 -11.49
C ALA A 37 8.30 16.34 -10.75
N THR A 38 7.57 15.23 -10.56
CA THR A 38 6.32 15.25 -9.81
C THR A 38 6.54 15.56 -8.33
N ARG A 39 7.57 14.98 -7.69
CA ARG A 39 7.90 15.30 -6.29
C ARG A 39 8.23 16.78 -6.12
N ALA A 40 9.01 17.35 -7.03
CA ALA A 40 9.32 18.77 -7.06
C ALA A 40 8.05 19.62 -7.28
N ALA A 41 7.16 19.22 -8.19
CA ALA A 41 5.90 19.93 -8.45
C ALA A 41 4.97 19.90 -7.22
N LEU A 42 4.92 18.78 -6.49
CA LEU A 42 4.17 18.68 -5.23
C LEU A 42 4.75 19.62 -4.15
N THR A 43 6.07 19.66 -4.00
CA THR A 43 6.73 20.56 -3.05
C THR A 43 6.54 22.04 -3.44
N ALA A 44 6.43 22.34 -4.74
CA ALA A 44 6.14 23.68 -5.26
C ALA A 44 4.67 24.10 -5.15
N GLY A 45 3.75 23.18 -4.81
CA GLY A 45 2.30 23.44 -4.81
C GLY A 45 1.65 23.44 -6.19
N GLU A 46 2.36 22.96 -7.23
CA GLU A 46 1.89 22.93 -8.62
C GLU A 46 1.06 21.64 -8.87
N HIS A 47 -0.08 21.51 -8.17
CA HIS A 47 -0.84 20.25 -8.09
C HIS A 47 -1.37 19.73 -9.44
N ARG A 48 -1.78 20.63 -10.35
CA ARG A 48 -2.19 20.26 -11.71
C ARG A 48 -1.05 19.60 -12.48
N GLU A 49 0.13 20.21 -12.41
CA GLU A 49 1.31 19.73 -13.10
C GLU A 49 1.80 18.42 -12.51
N ALA A 50 1.74 18.30 -11.18
CA ALA A 50 2.03 17.07 -10.47
C ALA A 50 1.13 15.91 -10.95
N VAL A 51 -0.19 16.10 -11.10
CA VAL A 51 -1.07 15.02 -11.59
C VAL A 51 -0.68 14.59 -13.00
N ARG A 52 -0.41 15.55 -13.90
CA ARG A 52 0.01 15.25 -15.28
C ARG A 52 1.31 14.44 -15.29
N LEU A 53 2.33 14.90 -14.57
CA LEU A 53 3.65 14.26 -14.53
C LEU A 53 3.61 12.89 -13.88
N ALA A 54 2.78 12.72 -12.86
CA ALA A 54 2.64 11.45 -12.16
C ALA A 54 2.02 10.36 -13.04
N VAL A 55 1.00 10.74 -13.82
CA VAL A 55 0.36 9.83 -14.78
C VAL A 55 1.36 9.43 -15.88
N ILE A 56 2.20 10.36 -16.34
CA ILE A 56 3.27 10.08 -17.31
C ILE A 56 4.36 9.19 -16.72
N ALA A 57 4.73 9.40 -15.45
CA ALA A 57 5.70 8.58 -14.75
C ALA A 57 5.28 7.10 -14.64
N GLY A 58 3.99 6.80 -14.84
CA GLY A 58 3.44 5.46 -14.67
C GLY A 58 3.55 4.95 -13.23
N ASP A 59 3.78 5.86 -12.28
CA ASP A 59 3.91 5.57 -10.86
C ASP A 59 2.53 5.77 -10.20
N PRO A 60 1.80 4.69 -9.88
CA PRO A 60 0.46 4.78 -9.33
C PRO A 60 0.44 5.48 -7.97
N VAL A 61 1.53 5.39 -7.20
CA VAL A 61 1.68 6.00 -5.87
C VAL A 61 1.76 7.50 -5.98
N LEU A 62 2.62 7.94 -6.89
CA LEU A 62 2.84 9.33 -7.16
C LEU A 62 1.62 9.98 -7.81
N ALA A 63 0.91 9.24 -8.67
CA ALA A 63 -0.32 9.70 -9.32
C ALA A 63 -1.45 9.94 -8.33
N GLU A 64 -1.62 9.05 -7.36
CA GLU A 64 -2.66 9.23 -6.35
C GLU A 64 -2.24 10.24 -5.27
N LYS A 65 -0.95 10.36 -4.92
CA LYS A 65 -0.47 11.47 -4.08
C LYS A 65 -0.73 12.83 -4.72
N ALA A 66 -0.50 12.95 -6.03
CA ALA A 66 -0.79 14.18 -6.76
C ALA A 66 -2.30 14.45 -6.91
N THR A 67 -3.09 13.40 -7.13
CA THR A 67 -4.55 13.48 -7.16
C THR A 67 -5.10 13.96 -5.81
N ALA A 68 -4.62 13.39 -4.70
CA ALA A 68 -5.01 13.77 -3.35
C ALA A 68 -4.60 15.21 -3.02
N ALA A 69 -3.40 15.64 -3.44
CA ALA A 69 -2.96 17.02 -3.25
C ALA A 69 -3.82 18.01 -4.04
N LEU A 70 -4.23 17.67 -5.27
CA LEU A 70 -5.13 18.48 -6.07
C LEU A 70 -6.52 18.60 -5.41
N LEU A 71 -7.09 17.49 -4.93
CA LEU A 71 -8.39 17.47 -4.25
C LEU A 71 -8.35 18.23 -2.91
N ALA A 72 -7.27 18.11 -2.15
CA ALA A 72 -7.08 18.83 -0.90
C ALA A 72 -7.04 20.36 -1.08
N GLY A 73 -6.74 20.83 -2.30
CA GLY A 73 -6.83 22.25 -2.65
C GLY A 73 -8.26 22.81 -2.65
N GLY A 74 -9.29 21.95 -2.67
CA GLY A 74 -10.71 22.35 -2.57
C GLY A 74 -11.28 23.05 -3.79
N ASP A 75 -10.57 23.05 -4.93
CA ASP A 75 -11.08 23.59 -6.21
C ASP A 75 -11.64 22.43 -7.07
N ASP A 76 -12.92 22.13 -6.86
CA ASP A 76 -13.64 21.07 -7.59
C ASP A 76 -13.73 21.38 -9.09
N ALA A 77 -13.77 22.65 -9.49
CA ALA A 77 -13.84 23.05 -10.88
C ALA A 77 -12.50 22.80 -11.60
N LEU A 78 -11.37 23.06 -10.93
CA LEU A 78 -10.05 22.68 -11.42
C LEU A 78 -9.89 21.16 -11.49
N SER A 79 -10.28 20.45 -10.42
CA SER A 79 -10.21 18.99 -10.35
C SER A 79 -11.02 18.33 -11.47
N ARG A 80 -12.22 18.85 -11.76
CA ARG A 80 -13.04 18.42 -12.91
C ARG A 80 -12.34 18.67 -14.25
N ARG A 81 -11.78 19.86 -14.48
CA ARG A 81 -11.04 20.16 -15.73
C ARG A 81 -9.85 19.23 -15.93
N VAL A 82 -9.14 18.88 -14.86
CA VAL A 82 -8.03 17.91 -14.92
C VAL A 82 -8.55 16.50 -15.21
N ALA A 83 -9.66 16.10 -14.60
CA ALA A 83 -10.31 14.82 -14.90
C ALA A 83 -10.74 14.71 -16.37
N ASP A 84 -11.33 15.78 -16.92
CA ASP A 84 -11.75 15.85 -18.32
C ASP A 84 -10.54 15.73 -19.29
N ASP A 85 -9.43 16.41 -18.99
CA ASP A 85 -8.17 16.31 -19.77
C ASP A 85 -7.59 14.89 -19.71
N LEU A 86 -7.54 14.26 -18.52
CA LEU A 86 -7.08 12.88 -18.37
C LEU A 86 -7.99 11.89 -19.12
N GLN A 87 -9.30 12.06 -19.05
CA GLN A 87 -10.25 11.24 -19.77
C GLN A 87 -10.08 11.37 -21.29
N SER A 88 -9.84 12.58 -21.79
CA SER A 88 -9.58 12.80 -23.23
C SER A 88 -8.32 12.09 -23.74
N ARG A 89 -7.39 11.77 -22.82
CA ARG A 89 -6.14 11.04 -23.08
C ARG A 89 -6.24 9.54 -22.77
N SER A 90 -7.44 9.03 -22.56
CA SER A 90 -7.71 7.63 -22.16
C SER A 90 -7.12 7.22 -20.81
N TYR A 91 -6.76 8.16 -19.94
CA TYR A 91 -6.38 7.87 -18.55
C TYR A 91 -7.63 7.71 -17.66
N TYR A 92 -8.52 6.81 -18.07
CA TYR A 92 -9.86 6.66 -17.49
C TYR A 92 -9.84 6.37 -15.99
N GLN A 93 -8.92 5.54 -15.51
CA GLN A 93 -8.79 5.23 -14.08
C GLN A 93 -8.43 6.47 -13.24
N HIS A 94 -7.54 7.33 -13.73
CA HIS A 94 -7.12 8.54 -13.03
C HIS A 94 -8.21 9.62 -13.07
N ALA A 95 -8.88 9.77 -14.21
CA ALA A 95 -10.06 10.64 -14.33
C ALA A 95 -11.17 10.20 -13.37
N ALA A 96 -11.47 8.90 -13.30
CA ALA A 96 -12.49 8.34 -12.41
C ALA A 96 -12.23 8.67 -10.93
N ARG A 97 -10.97 8.60 -10.50
CA ARG A 97 -10.58 8.96 -9.12
C ARG A 97 -10.84 10.44 -8.81
N LEU A 98 -10.55 11.34 -9.76
CA LEU A 98 -10.83 12.76 -9.59
C LEU A 98 -12.33 13.05 -9.54
N TYR A 99 -13.11 12.47 -10.46
CA TYR A 99 -14.58 12.60 -10.43
C TYR A 99 -15.16 12.10 -9.11
N ARG A 100 -14.69 10.94 -8.62
CA ARG A 100 -15.12 10.39 -7.33
C ARG A 100 -14.72 11.30 -6.17
N GLY A 101 -13.52 11.88 -6.21
CA GLY A 101 -13.01 12.79 -5.19
C GLY A 101 -13.82 14.07 -5.04
N ILE A 102 -14.39 14.59 -6.14
CA ILE A 102 -15.28 15.76 -6.13
C ILE A 102 -16.77 15.39 -5.96
N GLY A 103 -17.08 14.12 -5.66
CA GLY A 103 -18.45 13.63 -5.46
C GLY A 103 -19.27 13.41 -6.75
N ASP A 104 -18.66 13.51 -7.94
CA ASP A 104 -19.31 13.16 -9.21
C ASP A 104 -19.25 11.64 -9.44
N HIS A 105 -20.05 10.91 -8.68
CA HIS A 105 -20.08 9.45 -8.70
C HIS A 105 -20.56 8.86 -10.04
N GLU A 106 -21.38 9.59 -10.80
CA GLU A 106 -21.85 9.16 -12.11
C GLU A 106 -20.72 9.21 -13.15
N GLN A 107 -20.00 10.34 -13.26
CA GLN A 107 -18.86 10.42 -14.17
C GLN A 107 -17.72 9.49 -13.74
N ALA A 108 -17.52 9.31 -12.44
CA ALA A 108 -16.58 8.33 -11.92
C ALA A 108 -16.93 6.91 -12.39
N ALA A 109 -18.21 6.52 -12.31
CA ALA A 109 -18.68 5.21 -12.72
C ALA A 109 -18.47 4.97 -14.22
N LEU A 110 -18.81 5.95 -15.06
CA LEU A 110 -18.61 5.89 -16.51
C LEU A 110 -17.12 5.77 -16.88
N ALA A 111 -16.25 6.50 -16.18
CA ALA A 111 -14.82 6.43 -16.39
C ALA A 111 -14.25 5.07 -15.93
N TYR A 112 -14.67 4.53 -14.78
CA TYR A 112 -14.28 3.18 -14.34
C TYR A 112 -14.77 2.08 -15.30
N GLU A 113 -15.98 2.22 -15.86
CA GLU A 113 -16.51 1.27 -16.85
C GLU A 113 -15.63 1.26 -18.12
N ARG A 114 -15.23 2.44 -18.62
CA ARG A 114 -14.29 2.56 -19.75
C ARG A 114 -12.89 2.03 -19.45
N ALA A 115 -12.48 2.09 -18.18
CA ALA A 115 -11.22 1.52 -17.70
C ALA A 115 -11.29 -0.01 -17.54
N GLY A 116 -12.45 -0.66 -17.75
CA GLY A 116 -12.64 -2.09 -17.53
C GLY A 116 -12.71 -2.49 -16.05
N GLN A 117 -12.91 -1.55 -15.13
CA GLN A 117 -12.93 -1.80 -13.68
C GLN A 117 -14.38 -1.97 -13.20
N ALA A 118 -14.95 -3.15 -13.44
CA ALA A 118 -16.38 -3.39 -13.25
C ALA A 118 -16.85 -3.23 -11.80
N LEU A 119 -16.02 -3.66 -10.84
CA LEU A 119 -16.33 -3.53 -9.42
C LEU A 119 -16.36 -2.07 -8.95
N GLU A 120 -15.39 -1.26 -9.36
CA GLU A 120 -15.32 0.16 -8.99
C GLU A 120 -16.40 0.99 -9.69
N ALA A 121 -16.71 0.66 -10.94
CA ALA A 121 -17.83 1.23 -11.66
C ALA A 121 -19.16 0.92 -10.96
N SER A 122 -19.36 -0.34 -10.54
CA SER A 122 -20.56 -0.75 -9.80
C SER A 122 -20.71 -0.02 -8.48
N ARG A 123 -19.64 0.10 -7.69
CA ARG A 123 -19.61 0.86 -6.43
C ARG A 123 -19.93 2.34 -6.65
N SER A 124 -19.41 2.93 -7.72
CA SER A 124 -19.64 4.33 -8.05
C SER A 124 -21.07 4.59 -8.54
N PHE A 125 -21.64 3.70 -9.35
CA PHE A 125 -23.07 3.75 -9.71
C PHE A 125 -23.97 3.58 -8.48
N ASP A 126 -23.63 2.67 -7.57
CA ASP A 126 -24.38 2.48 -6.32
C ASP A 126 -24.33 3.74 -5.43
N ALA A 127 -23.16 4.38 -5.31
CA ALA A 127 -23.01 5.66 -4.61
C ALA A 127 -23.78 6.80 -5.29
N ALA A 128 -23.92 6.76 -6.62
CA ALA A 128 -24.77 7.67 -7.39
C ALA A 128 -26.28 7.35 -7.26
N SER A 129 -26.67 6.38 -6.42
CA SER A 129 -28.05 5.91 -6.30
C SER A 129 -28.63 5.32 -7.60
N LEU A 130 -27.75 4.71 -8.42
CA LEU A 130 -28.04 4.05 -9.69
C LEU A 130 -27.80 2.53 -9.60
N PRO A 131 -28.58 1.78 -8.77
CA PRO A 131 -28.33 0.36 -8.52
C PRO A 131 -28.60 -0.55 -9.72
N ALA A 132 -29.38 -0.10 -10.71
CA ALA A 132 -29.64 -0.87 -11.93
C ALA A 132 -28.41 -0.88 -12.85
N GLU A 133 -27.76 0.27 -12.98
CA GLU A 133 -26.51 0.49 -13.70
C GLU A 133 -25.37 -0.24 -13.00
N ALA A 134 -25.31 -0.16 -11.66
CA ALA A 134 -24.35 -0.90 -10.86
C ALA A 134 -24.45 -2.42 -11.08
N ALA A 135 -25.66 -2.96 -11.14
CA ALA A 135 -25.90 -4.38 -11.43
C ALA A 135 -25.62 -4.74 -12.90
N ARG A 136 -25.93 -3.84 -13.84
CA ARG A 136 -25.66 -4.02 -15.28
C ARG A 136 -24.18 -4.22 -15.54
N VAL A 137 -23.32 -3.39 -14.96
CA VAL A 137 -21.86 -3.46 -15.17
C VAL A 137 -21.29 -4.78 -14.65
N LEU A 138 -21.65 -5.20 -13.43
CA LEU A 138 -21.22 -6.50 -12.89
C LEU A 138 -21.73 -7.66 -13.75
N THR A 139 -23.00 -7.60 -14.19
CA THR A 139 -23.58 -8.65 -15.05
C THR A 139 -22.86 -8.75 -16.38
N ALA A 140 -22.49 -7.62 -16.99
CA ALA A 140 -21.75 -7.57 -18.24
C ALA A 140 -20.34 -8.16 -18.06
N ALA A 141 -19.63 -7.79 -16.98
CA ALA A 141 -18.30 -8.31 -16.67
C ALA A 141 -18.29 -9.83 -16.43
N ILE A 142 -19.27 -10.35 -15.68
CA ILE A 142 -19.45 -11.79 -15.44
C ILE A 142 -19.65 -12.55 -16.78
N ARG A 143 -20.43 -11.99 -17.71
CA ARG A 143 -20.69 -12.61 -19.02
C ARG A 143 -19.48 -12.56 -19.95
N ALA A 144 -18.73 -11.47 -19.88
CA ALA A 144 -17.55 -11.27 -20.70
C ALA A 144 -16.35 -12.12 -20.24
N GLY A 145 -16.38 -12.67 -19.01
CA GLY A 145 -15.22 -13.31 -18.40
C GLY A 145 -14.05 -12.33 -18.25
N ALA A 146 -14.35 -11.04 -18.07
CA ALA A 146 -13.39 -9.94 -18.20
C ALA A 146 -12.48 -9.75 -16.97
N GLU A 147 -12.72 -10.46 -15.87
CA GLU A 147 -11.88 -10.46 -14.68
C GLU A 147 -11.57 -11.92 -14.29
N ASP A 148 -10.35 -12.19 -13.81
CA ASP A 148 -9.90 -13.52 -13.35
C ASP A 148 -10.75 -14.07 -12.18
N ASP A 149 -11.58 -13.23 -11.56
CA ASP A 149 -12.42 -13.55 -10.40
C ASP A 149 -13.93 -13.40 -10.68
N SER A 150 -14.45 -14.23 -11.59
CA SER A 150 -15.88 -14.31 -11.92
C SER A 150 -16.77 -14.58 -10.68
N ASP A 151 -16.28 -15.35 -9.72
CA ASP A 151 -17.01 -15.69 -8.49
C ASP A 151 -17.06 -14.52 -7.50
N GLY A 152 -15.97 -13.75 -7.36
CA GLY A 152 -15.97 -12.50 -6.60
C GLY A 152 -16.97 -11.49 -7.15
N LEU A 153 -17.06 -11.36 -8.48
CA LEU A 153 -18.07 -10.52 -9.13
C LEU A 153 -19.51 -10.99 -8.85
N ARG A 154 -19.77 -12.31 -8.83
CA ARG A 154 -21.09 -12.86 -8.44
C ARG A 154 -21.42 -12.55 -6.99
N VAL A 155 -20.45 -12.63 -6.08
CA VAL A 155 -20.64 -12.25 -4.67
C VAL A 155 -20.95 -10.76 -4.54
N ALA A 156 -20.22 -9.90 -5.25
CA ALA A 156 -20.47 -8.46 -5.26
C ALA A 156 -21.88 -8.14 -5.78
N LEU A 157 -22.31 -8.78 -6.87
CA LEU A 157 -23.65 -8.62 -7.44
C LEU A 157 -24.75 -9.14 -6.49
N GLY A 158 -24.53 -10.30 -5.86
CA GLY A 158 -25.44 -10.84 -4.85
C GLY A 158 -25.58 -9.92 -3.64
N ARG A 159 -24.49 -9.32 -3.18
CA ARG A 159 -24.48 -8.33 -2.09
C ARG A 159 -25.24 -7.06 -2.48
N LEU A 160 -25.00 -6.54 -3.69
CA LEU A 160 -25.72 -5.37 -4.21
C LEU A 160 -27.23 -5.63 -4.23
N TYR A 161 -27.67 -6.77 -4.74
CA TYR A 161 -29.09 -7.14 -4.72
C TYR A 161 -29.64 -7.28 -3.31
N ALA A 162 -28.91 -7.91 -2.38
CA ALA A 162 -29.37 -8.08 -1.00
C ALA A 162 -29.48 -6.74 -0.24
N ARG A 163 -28.62 -5.76 -0.52
CA ARG A 163 -28.69 -4.41 0.08
C ARG A 163 -29.88 -3.59 -0.40
N HIS A 164 -30.33 -3.83 -1.62
CA HIS A 164 -31.49 -3.15 -2.24
C HIS A 164 -32.74 -4.02 -2.22
N ASP A 165 -32.88 -4.89 -1.20
CA ASP A 165 -34.03 -5.77 -0.96
C ASP A 165 -34.43 -6.72 -2.11
N LYS A 166 -33.54 -6.91 -3.09
CA LYS A 166 -33.71 -7.82 -4.24
C LYS A 166 -33.24 -9.25 -3.89
N HIS A 167 -33.70 -9.78 -2.77
CA HIS A 167 -33.25 -11.07 -2.22
C HIS A 167 -33.42 -12.25 -3.19
N GLN A 168 -34.48 -12.28 -4.01
CA GLN A 168 -34.66 -13.33 -5.02
C GLN A 168 -33.58 -13.30 -6.12
N ALA A 169 -33.09 -12.10 -6.47
CA ALA A 169 -32.01 -11.96 -7.45
C ALA A 169 -30.66 -12.31 -6.80
N ALA A 170 -30.45 -11.92 -5.55
CA ALA A 170 -29.28 -12.29 -4.77
C ALA A 170 -29.11 -13.82 -4.68
N VAL A 171 -30.17 -14.55 -4.30
CA VAL A 171 -30.14 -16.02 -4.20
C VAL A 171 -29.79 -16.65 -5.55
N ARG A 172 -30.44 -16.21 -6.63
CA ARG A 172 -30.21 -16.75 -7.98
C ARG A 172 -28.77 -16.61 -8.46
N VAL A 173 -28.12 -15.49 -8.18
CA VAL A 173 -26.72 -15.27 -8.57
C VAL A 173 -25.77 -16.08 -7.69
N LEU A 174 -26.02 -16.12 -6.39
CA LEU A 174 -25.11 -16.76 -5.43
C LEU A 174 -25.14 -18.30 -5.50
N GLN A 175 -26.28 -18.89 -5.90
CA GLN A 175 -26.39 -20.33 -6.12
C GLN A 175 -25.56 -20.83 -7.32
N GLN A 176 -25.13 -19.94 -8.22
CA GLN A 176 -24.32 -20.29 -9.39
C GLN A 176 -22.83 -20.48 -9.04
N LEU A 177 -22.39 -20.14 -7.83
CA LEU A 177 -21.00 -20.37 -7.40
C LEU A 177 -20.76 -21.85 -7.13
N ASP A 178 -19.59 -22.33 -7.55
CA ASP A 178 -19.09 -23.66 -7.20
C ASP A 178 -18.95 -23.79 -5.66
N GLU A 179 -19.32 -24.94 -5.12
CA GLU A 179 -19.20 -25.25 -3.70
C GLU A 179 -17.74 -25.23 -3.21
N ARG A 180 -16.79 -25.46 -4.11
CA ARG A 180 -15.34 -25.43 -3.84
C ARG A 180 -14.72 -24.04 -3.99
N SER A 181 -15.49 -23.05 -4.43
CA SER A 181 -15.00 -21.68 -4.60
C SER A 181 -14.56 -21.10 -3.25
N ASP A 182 -13.42 -20.40 -3.24
CA ASP A 182 -12.94 -19.65 -2.06
C ASP A 182 -13.95 -18.54 -1.65
N HIS A 183 -14.84 -18.16 -2.57
CA HIS A 183 -15.91 -17.19 -2.36
C HIS A 183 -17.20 -17.80 -1.79
N ARG A 184 -17.32 -19.14 -1.77
CA ARG A 184 -18.55 -19.85 -1.36
C ARG A 184 -18.95 -19.52 0.07
N ARG A 185 -17.99 -19.42 0.99
CA ARG A 185 -18.26 -19.07 2.40
C ARG A 185 -19.00 -17.73 2.50
N ARG A 186 -18.60 -16.73 1.71
CA ARG A 186 -19.24 -15.41 1.68
C ARG A 186 -20.61 -15.44 1.00
N ALA A 187 -20.72 -16.22 -0.07
CA ALA A 187 -22.00 -16.42 -0.74
C ALA A 187 -23.03 -17.04 0.21
N LEU A 188 -22.64 -18.02 1.03
CA LEU A 188 -23.50 -18.67 2.02
C LEU A 188 -24.04 -17.68 3.06
N VAL A 189 -23.23 -16.75 3.55
CA VAL A 189 -23.68 -15.71 4.49
C VAL A 189 -24.79 -14.84 3.88
N ILE A 190 -24.59 -14.38 2.64
CA ILE A 190 -25.57 -13.54 1.94
C ILE A 190 -26.81 -14.37 1.54
N LEU A 191 -26.64 -15.65 1.21
CA LEU A 191 -27.71 -16.61 0.92
C LEU A 191 -28.58 -16.84 2.15
N VAL A 192 -28.01 -17.13 3.31
CA VAL A 192 -28.76 -17.33 4.56
C VAL A 192 -29.64 -16.10 4.86
N ARG A 193 -29.05 -14.90 4.80
CA ARG A 193 -29.80 -13.64 4.99
C ARG A 193 -30.94 -13.49 3.98
N SER A 194 -30.66 -13.72 2.69
CA SER A 194 -31.65 -13.56 1.63
C SER A 194 -32.76 -14.61 1.71
N LEU A 195 -32.44 -15.85 2.08
CA LEU A 195 -33.42 -16.93 2.28
C LEU A 195 -34.28 -16.68 3.52
N LYS A 196 -33.70 -16.16 4.61
CA LYS A 196 -34.44 -15.71 5.80
C LYS A 196 -35.42 -14.59 5.45
N ALA A 197 -34.96 -13.55 4.74
CA ALA A 197 -35.81 -12.45 4.29
C ALA A 197 -36.96 -12.90 3.37
N LEU A 198 -36.76 -13.97 2.59
CA LEU A 198 -37.79 -14.59 1.75
C LEU A 198 -38.67 -15.61 2.47
N GLY A 199 -38.40 -15.93 3.75
CA GLY A 199 -39.14 -16.93 4.52
C GLY A 199 -38.93 -18.39 4.06
N LEU A 200 -37.86 -18.68 3.32
CA LEU A 200 -37.59 -19.99 2.70
C LEU A 200 -36.92 -20.97 3.68
N ARG A 201 -37.66 -21.42 4.69
CA ARG A 201 -37.16 -22.29 5.77
C ARG A 201 -36.61 -23.64 5.30
N GLN A 202 -37.19 -24.23 4.24
CA GLN A 202 -36.70 -25.50 3.72
C GLN A 202 -35.32 -25.34 3.06
N ALA A 203 -35.12 -24.29 2.27
CA ALA A 203 -33.84 -24.01 1.63
C ALA A 203 -32.73 -23.71 2.65
N LEU A 204 -33.07 -23.12 3.81
CA LEU A 204 -32.13 -22.96 4.92
C LEU A 204 -31.72 -24.30 5.52
N ARG A 205 -32.68 -25.20 5.76
CA ARG A 205 -32.39 -26.57 6.24
C ARG A 205 -31.48 -27.34 5.29
N ASP A 206 -31.70 -27.20 4.00
CA ASP A 206 -30.90 -27.89 2.98
C ASP A 206 -29.43 -27.40 2.99
N LEU A 207 -29.15 -26.18 3.47
CA LEU A 207 -27.81 -25.62 3.60
C LEU A 207 -27.13 -25.93 4.95
N GLU A 208 -27.85 -26.39 5.97
CA GLU A 208 -27.31 -26.66 7.32
C GLU A 208 -26.04 -27.51 7.33
N PRO A 209 -25.93 -28.61 6.55
CA PRO A 209 -24.70 -29.42 6.51
C PRO A 209 -23.50 -28.63 5.96
N GLU A 210 -23.72 -27.79 4.95
CA GLU A 210 -22.68 -26.98 4.31
C GLU A 210 -22.21 -25.84 5.23
N LEU A 211 -23.16 -25.22 5.95
CA LEU A 211 -22.91 -24.19 6.94
C LEU A 211 -22.12 -24.74 8.14
N ALA A 212 -22.53 -25.89 8.66
CA ALA A 212 -21.86 -26.56 9.77
C ALA A 212 -20.42 -26.95 9.42
N ALA A 213 -20.18 -27.50 8.22
CA ALA A 213 -18.84 -27.86 7.74
C ALA A 213 -17.90 -26.65 7.63
N ARG A 214 -18.44 -25.43 7.49
CA ARG A 214 -17.69 -24.17 7.36
C ARG A 214 -17.76 -23.28 8.60
N GLY A 215 -18.32 -23.79 9.70
CA GLY A 215 -18.48 -23.07 10.96
C GLY A 215 -19.27 -21.76 10.80
N ILE A 216 -20.37 -21.78 10.05
CA ILE A 216 -21.30 -20.66 9.90
C ILE A 216 -22.55 -21.00 10.70
N ASP A 217 -22.87 -20.24 11.75
CA ASP A 217 -24.12 -20.39 12.48
C ASP A 217 -25.25 -19.61 11.75
N PRO A 218 -26.28 -20.27 11.20
CA PRO A 218 -27.37 -19.59 10.48
C PRO A 218 -28.17 -18.62 11.36
N ASP A 219 -28.21 -18.82 12.67
CA ASP A 219 -29.03 -18.05 13.62
C ASP A 219 -28.25 -16.98 14.40
N ALA A 220 -26.93 -16.96 14.25
CA ALA A 220 -26.09 -15.88 14.72
C ALA A 220 -26.26 -14.63 13.82
N GLU A 221 -27.33 -13.86 14.05
CA GLU A 221 -27.57 -12.56 13.39
C GLU A 221 -26.32 -11.66 13.45
N GLN A 222 -25.52 -11.80 14.52
CA GLN A 222 -24.27 -11.10 14.80
C GLN A 222 -23.04 -11.65 14.03
N GLU A 223 -22.99 -12.95 13.72
CA GLU A 223 -21.95 -13.51 12.81
C GLU A 223 -22.26 -13.19 11.35
N GLN A 224 -23.53 -13.08 10.94
CA GLN A 224 -23.88 -12.71 9.56
C GLN A 224 -23.64 -11.23 9.24
N GLU A 225 -23.63 -10.33 10.23
CA GLU A 225 -23.22 -8.94 10.05
C GLU A 225 -21.68 -8.79 10.14
N ALA A 226 -21.02 -9.61 10.97
CA ALA A 226 -19.56 -9.66 11.10
C ALA A 226 -18.84 -10.45 9.97
N ALA A 227 -19.48 -11.44 9.36
CA ALA A 227 -18.94 -12.20 8.22
C ALA A 227 -19.06 -11.42 6.89
N VAL A 228 -19.81 -10.32 6.88
CA VAL A 228 -19.73 -9.28 5.83
C VAL A 228 -18.40 -8.50 5.94
N ALA A 229 -17.71 -8.57 7.09
CA ALA A 229 -16.44 -7.91 7.39
C ALA A 229 -15.23 -8.87 7.50
N ASP A 230 -15.36 -10.15 7.11
CA ASP A 230 -14.21 -11.03 6.92
C ASP A 230 -13.65 -10.82 5.50
N GLU A 231 -12.87 -9.73 5.37
CA GLU A 231 -12.22 -9.37 4.13
C GLU A 231 -11.13 -10.42 3.80
N PRO A 232 -11.24 -11.15 2.67
CA PRO A 232 -10.26 -12.14 2.25
C PRO A 232 -8.90 -11.47 2.04
N ALA A 233 -7.83 -12.27 2.10
CA ALA A 233 -6.63 -11.96 1.33
C ALA A 233 -7.03 -11.62 -0.12
N GLY A 234 -6.78 -10.39 -0.54
CA GLY A 234 -7.17 -9.83 -1.84
C GLY A 234 -8.30 -8.77 -1.78
N ALA A 235 -9.10 -8.69 -0.73
CA ALA A 235 -10.11 -7.64 -0.62
C ALA A 235 -9.52 -6.30 -0.25
N VAL A 236 -10.20 -5.25 -0.70
CA VAL A 236 -9.73 -3.88 -0.57
C VAL A 236 -10.59 -3.16 0.46
N LEU A 237 -10.08 -3.09 1.69
CA LEU A 237 -10.67 -2.35 2.79
C LEU A 237 -10.73 -0.87 2.41
N TYR A 238 -11.91 -0.28 2.57
CA TYR A 238 -12.15 1.15 2.34
C TYR A 238 -11.71 1.62 0.93
N GLY A 239 -11.69 0.71 -0.05
CA GLY A 239 -11.27 1.01 -1.42
C GLY A 239 -9.78 1.32 -1.61
N ARG A 240 -8.95 1.16 -0.56
CA ARG A 240 -7.52 1.47 -0.58
C ARG A 240 -6.60 0.39 0.00
N TYR A 241 -7.01 -0.35 1.02
CA TYR A 241 -6.09 -1.27 1.69
C TYR A 241 -6.38 -2.70 1.29
N ARG A 242 -5.64 -3.21 0.31
CA ARG A 242 -5.76 -4.60 -0.14
C ARG A 242 -5.22 -5.52 0.95
N VAL A 243 -6.09 -6.20 1.67
CA VAL A 243 -5.74 -7.19 2.69
C VAL A 243 -4.83 -8.24 2.06
N LEU A 244 -3.65 -8.42 2.63
CA LEU A 244 -2.73 -9.50 2.28
C LEU A 244 -3.01 -10.72 3.16
N ARG A 245 -3.24 -10.50 4.46
CA ARG A 245 -3.63 -11.56 5.41
C ARG A 245 -4.17 -10.99 6.73
N ASP A 246 -4.88 -11.84 7.46
CA ASP A 246 -5.17 -11.63 8.87
C ASP A 246 -3.90 -11.73 9.73
N VAL A 247 -3.73 -10.79 10.66
CA VAL A 247 -2.60 -10.75 11.59
C VAL A 247 -3.05 -11.12 13.00
N ALA A 248 -4.13 -10.49 13.47
CA ALA A 248 -4.67 -10.76 14.80
C ALA A 248 -6.14 -10.36 14.92
N THR A 249 -6.86 -11.06 15.80
CA THR A 249 -8.26 -10.76 16.13
C THR A 249 -8.41 -10.59 17.62
N THR A 250 -9.05 -9.51 18.04
CA THR A 250 -9.39 -9.21 19.43
C THR A 250 -10.91 -9.08 19.57
N PRO A 251 -11.46 -9.10 20.80
CA PRO A 251 -12.90 -8.88 21.05
C PRO A 251 -13.53 -7.65 20.40
N HIS A 252 -12.74 -6.59 20.13
CA HIS A 252 -13.24 -5.29 19.67
C HIS A 252 -12.53 -4.77 18.41
N ALA A 253 -11.55 -5.49 17.87
CA ALA A 253 -10.82 -5.07 16.67
C ALA A 253 -10.20 -6.25 15.93
N ARG A 254 -10.07 -6.12 14.62
CA ARG A 254 -9.30 -7.01 13.74
C ARG A 254 -8.11 -6.25 13.18
N LEU A 255 -6.98 -6.93 13.03
CA LEU A 255 -5.75 -6.38 12.48
C LEU A 255 -5.38 -7.14 11.22
N TYR A 256 -5.29 -6.42 10.11
CA TYR A 256 -4.90 -6.94 8.81
C TYR A 256 -3.51 -6.43 8.44
N GLU A 257 -2.68 -7.30 7.86
CA GLU A 257 -1.59 -6.85 7.00
C GLU A 257 -2.24 -6.56 5.66
N ALA A 258 -2.08 -5.34 5.17
CA ALA A 258 -2.62 -4.91 3.89
C ALA A 258 -1.54 -4.22 3.07
N LEU A 259 -1.67 -4.30 1.76
CA LEU A 259 -1.00 -3.43 0.83
C LEU A 259 -1.84 -2.17 0.71
N ASP A 260 -1.27 -1.03 1.09
CA ASP A 260 -1.87 0.25 0.74
C ASP A 260 -1.75 0.41 -0.77
N THR A 261 -2.86 0.27 -1.49
CA THR A 261 -2.87 0.34 -2.96
C THR A 261 -2.53 1.75 -3.47
N LEU A 262 -2.59 2.76 -2.57
CA LEU A 262 -2.05 4.08 -2.82
C LEU A 262 -0.53 4.07 -2.76
N THR A 263 0.08 3.66 -1.65
CA THR A 263 1.54 3.84 -1.47
C THR A 263 2.39 2.68 -1.96
N GLY A 264 1.77 1.53 -2.24
CA GLY A 264 2.46 0.26 -2.43
C GLY A 264 3.20 -0.22 -1.17
N GLU A 265 3.11 0.52 -0.06
CA GLU A 265 3.69 0.11 1.20
C GLU A 265 2.78 -0.91 1.88
N ARG A 266 3.41 -1.85 2.59
CA ARG A 266 2.68 -2.66 3.55
C ARG A 266 2.24 -1.76 4.70
N VAL A 267 1.00 -1.93 5.12
CA VAL A 267 0.40 -1.25 6.26
C VAL A 267 -0.30 -2.27 7.15
N ALA A 268 -0.47 -1.91 8.42
CA ALA A 268 -1.33 -2.63 9.33
C ALA A 268 -2.66 -1.88 9.44
N VAL A 269 -3.78 -2.52 9.12
CA VAL A 269 -5.12 -1.91 9.21
C VAL A 269 -5.85 -2.53 10.39
N LYS A 270 -6.00 -1.75 11.46
CA LYS A 270 -6.74 -2.12 12.67
C LYS A 270 -8.18 -1.64 12.50
N VAL A 271 -9.11 -2.55 12.26
CA VAL A 271 -10.54 -2.28 12.04
C VAL A 271 -11.30 -2.54 13.33
N PHE A 272 -12.05 -1.56 13.83
CA PHE A 272 -12.92 -1.75 14.98
C PHE A 272 -14.13 -2.63 14.63
N VAL A 273 -14.48 -3.53 15.54
CA VAL A 273 -15.63 -4.43 15.43
C VAL A 273 -16.58 -4.18 16.60
N SER A 274 -17.79 -3.73 16.29
CA SER A 274 -18.83 -3.50 17.32
C SER A 274 -19.51 -4.81 17.70
N ARG A 275 -19.56 -5.13 18.99
CA ARG A 275 -20.41 -6.20 19.53
C ARG A 275 -21.75 -5.61 19.98
N GLY A 276 -22.86 -6.22 19.57
CA GLY A 276 -24.23 -5.77 19.85
C GLY A 276 -24.69 -5.94 21.31
N ASP A 277 -23.77 -6.00 22.27
CA ASP A 277 -24.03 -6.25 23.70
C ASP A 277 -24.28 -4.97 24.52
N GLY A 278 -24.37 -3.81 23.87
CA GLY A 278 -24.57 -2.50 24.51
C GLY A 278 -23.28 -1.82 24.99
N THR A 279 -22.13 -2.49 24.97
CA THR A 279 -20.82 -1.91 25.35
C THR A 279 -20.04 -1.30 24.16
N GLY A 280 -20.55 -1.49 22.93
CA GLY A 280 -19.89 -1.06 21.69
C GLY A 280 -19.64 0.45 21.57
N ARG A 281 -20.47 1.31 22.19
CA ARG A 281 -20.27 2.77 22.18
C ARG A 281 -19.04 3.17 23.00
N ASP A 282 -18.84 2.56 24.16
CA ASP A 282 -17.68 2.82 25.02
C ASP A 282 -16.41 2.23 24.40
N ALA A 283 -16.49 1.05 23.76
CA ALA A 283 -15.37 0.46 23.03
C ALA A 283 -14.94 1.32 21.82
N LEU A 284 -15.90 1.84 21.04
CA LEU A 284 -15.63 2.73 19.92
C LEU A 284 -15.03 4.07 20.39
N ALA A 285 -15.58 4.65 21.46
CA ALA A 285 -15.03 5.88 22.05
C ALA A 285 -13.58 5.70 22.51
N ARG A 286 -13.24 4.53 23.06
CA ARG A 286 -11.85 4.15 23.40
C ARG A 286 -10.96 4.04 22.17
N PHE A 287 -11.43 3.37 21.12
CA PHE A 287 -10.72 3.22 19.85
C PHE A 287 -10.42 4.58 19.18
N VAL A 288 -11.41 5.47 19.11
CA VAL A 288 -11.23 6.84 18.58
C VAL A 288 -10.24 7.65 19.43
N ARG A 289 -10.29 7.50 20.76
CA ARG A 289 -9.34 8.15 21.67
C ARG A 289 -7.91 7.65 21.46
N GLU A 290 -7.73 6.35 21.23
CA GLU A 290 -6.43 5.74 20.90
C GLU A 290 -5.87 6.32 19.60
N ALA A 291 -6.69 6.39 18.55
CA ALA A 291 -6.30 7.04 17.30
C ALA A 291 -5.90 8.51 17.50
N ARG A 292 -6.67 9.28 18.28
CA ARG A 292 -6.34 10.68 18.60
C ARG A 292 -5.07 10.83 19.43
N ALA A 293 -4.80 9.91 20.35
CA ALA A 293 -3.58 9.90 21.15
C ALA A 293 -2.36 9.62 20.26
N LEU A 294 -2.43 8.58 19.42
CA LEU A 294 -1.39 8.24 18.46
C LEU A 294 -1.17 9.33 17.40
N ALA A 295 -2.21 10.02 16.95
CA ALA A 295 -2.08 11.14 16.02
C ALA A 295 -1.26 12.32 16.58
N LYS A 296 -1.33 12.54 17.90
CA LYS A 296 -0.53 13.54 18.63
C LYS A 296 0.90 13.06 18.92
N LEU A 297 1.08 11.75 19.03
CA LEU A 297 2.34 11.11 19.41
C LEU A 297 3.17 10.76 18.17
N ARG A 298 3.89 11.75 17.63
CA ARG A 298 4.81 11.59 16.48
C ARG A 298 6.24 11.46 16.96
N HIS A 299 6.73 10.23 17.11
CA HIS A 299 8.08 9.94 17.58
C HIS A 299 8.72 8.78 16.80
N PRO A 300 10.03 8.82 16.47
CA PRO A 300 10.70 7.74 15.73
C PRO A 300 10.53 6.34 16.35
N SER A 301 10.52 6.27 17.69
CA SER A 301 10.35 5.03 18.45
C SER A 301 8.90 4.62 18.70
N VAL A 302 7.91 5.27 18.06
CA VAL A 302 6.49 4.91 18.12
C VAL A 302 6.05 4.45 16.74
N VAL A 303 5.19 3.43 16.67
CA VAL A 303 4.62 2.97 15.40
C VAL A 303 3.82 4.11 14.76
N PRO A 304 4.19 4.55 13.54
CA PRO A 304 3.50 5.65 12.89
C PRO A 304 2.03 5.34 12.59
N LEU A 305 1.14 6.22 13.05
CA LEU A 305 -0.22 6.32 12.53
C LEU A 305 -0.19 7.05 11.19
N LEU A 306 -0.55 6.35 10.12
CA LEU A 306 -0.57 6.87 8.75
C LEU A 306 -1.92 7.54 8.43
N ALA A 307 -3.02 6.92 8.86
CA ALA A 307 -4.36 7.46 8.65
C ALA A 307 -5.36 6.93 9.70
N TYR A 308 -6.46 7.66 9.85
CA TYR A 308 -7.68 7.19 10.49
C TYR A 308 -8.79 7.19 9.44
N VAL A 309 -9.61 6.14 9.40
CA VAL A 309 -10.73 5.98 8.48
C VAL A 309 -12.02 6.06 9.30
N ASP A 310 -12.85 7.07 9.00
CA ASP A 310 -14.08 7.35 9.75
C ASP A 310 -15.25 6.47 9.27
N GLU A 311 -15.26 6.07 7.99
CA GLU A 311 -16.36 5.35 7.30
C GLU A 311 -16.59 3.94 7.84
N GLY A 312 -15.53 3.30 8.31
CA GLY A 312 -15.60 2.19 9.25
C GLY A 312 -14.43 2.37 10.20
N PRO A 313 -14.67 2.59 11.50
CA PRO A 313 -13.65 3.08 12.43
C PRO A 313 -12.40 2.21 12.37
N ALA A 314 -11.37 2.72 11.69
CA ALA A 314 -10.14 1.97 11.46
C ALA A 314 -8.91 2.87 11.54
N MET A 315 -7.82 2.28 12.01
CA MET A 315 -6.52 2.91 12.12
C MET A 315 -5.56 2.23 11.15
N VAL A 316 -4.87 3.04 10.36
CA VAL A 316 -3.86 2.57 9.41
C VAL A 316 -2.51 2.94 9.97
N LEU A 317 -1.73 1.92 10.29
CA LEU A 317 -0.43 2.01 10.92
C LEU A 317 0.63 1.54 9.92
N ARG A 318 1.86 2.02 10.07
CA ARG A 318 2.99 1.46 9.32
C ARG A 318 3.15 -0.02 9.65
N TRP A 319 3.34 -0.85 8.61
CA TRP A 319 3.67 -2.25 8.80
C TRP A 319 5.07 -2.41 9.40
N MET A 320 5.16 -3.30 10.39
CA MET A 320 6.40 -3.59 11.11
C MET A 320 6.89 -4.98 10.70
N GLY A 321 7.61 -5.03 9.57
CA GLY A 321 8.00 -6.29 8.92
C GLY A 321 9.00 -7.16 9.69
N GLY A 322 9.69 -6.62 10.69
CA GLY A 322 10.63 -7.33 11.55
C GLY A 322 9.98 -8.16 12.67
N GLY A 323 8.64 -8.12 12.80
CA GLY A 323 7.90 -8.85 13.83
C GLY A 323 7.97 -8.19 15.21
N SER A 324 7.58 -8.93 16.26
CA SER A 324 7.54 -8.44 17.64
C SER A 324 8.75 -8.89 18.47
N LEU A 325 9.01 -8.24 19.61
CA LEU A 325 10.00 -8.69 20.59
C LEU A 325 9.68 -10.10 21.10
N ARG A 326 8.39 -10.45 21.19
CA ARG A 326 7.99 -11.83 21.51
C ARG A 326 8.54 -12.83 20.49
N ASP A 327 8.44 -12.52 19.20
CA ASP A 327 8.93 -13.38 18.12
C ASP A 327 10.45 -13.47 18.14
N LEU A 328 11.10 -12.33 18.42
CA LEU A 328 12.56 -12.22 18.51
C LEU A 328 13.11 -13.09 19.66
N LEU A 329 12.56 -12.94 20.86
CA LEU A 329 12.96 -13.70 22.06
C LEU A 329 12.66 -15.21 21.93
N ALA A 330 11.69 -15.60 21.10
CA ALA A 330 11.43 -16.99 20.79
C ALA A 330 12.47 -17.60 19.83
N ARG A 331 13.05 -16.78 18.94
CA ARG A 331 13.98 -17.22 17.89
C ARG A 331 15.43 -17.22 18.37
N GLU A 332 15.85 -16.20 19.12
CA GLU A 332 17.24 -15.99 19.48
C GLU A 332 17.44 -15.30 20.84
N SER A 333 18.67 -15.38 21.36
CA SER A 333 19.10 -14.65 22.55
C SER A 333 19.71 -13.30 22.14
N LEU A 334 19.40 -12.23 22.87
CA LEU A 334 19.90 -10.89 22.58
C LEU A 334 21.23 -10.62 23.30
N SER A 335 22.09 -9.82 22.67
CA SER A 335 23.22 -9.22 23.38
C SER A 335 22.74 -8.12 24.33
N PRO A 336 23.46 -7.86 25.44
CA PRO A 336 23.13 -6.74 26.31
C PRO A 336 23.07 -5.39 25.59
N ALA A 337 23.97 -5.14 24.62
CA ALA A 337 23.95 -3.93 23.81
C ALA A 337 22.65 -3.79 23.01
N ARG A 338 22.17 -4.89 22.42
CA ARG A 338 20.90 -4.87 21.68
C ARG A 338 19.70 -4.66 22.59
N ALA A 339 19.69 -5.28 23.77
CA ALA A 339 18.65 -5.05 24.77
C ALA A 339 18.60 -3.58 25.24
N ALA A 340 19.78 -2.97 25.43
CA ALA A 340 19.92 -1.56 25.80
C ALA A 340 19.47 -0.61 24.67
N GLU A 341 19.77 -0.92 23.42
CA GLU A 341 19.28 -0.16 22.26
C GLU A 341 17.74 -0.16 22.19
N ILE A 342 17.15 -1.35 22.31
CA ILE A 342 15.71 -1.55 22.28
C ILE A 342 15.02 -0.80 23.42
N ILE A 343 15.53 -0.92 24.66
CA ILE A 343 14.90 -0.25 25.81
C ILE A 343 15.05 1.27 25.75
N ARG A 344 16.15 1.79 25.20
CA ARG A 344 16.29 3.25 24.97
C ARG A 344 15.20 3.76 24.05
N ALA A 345 14.91 3.05 22.95
CA ALA A 345 13.81 3.42 22.06
C ALA A 345 12.44 3.40 22.77
N VAL A 346 12.19 2.40 23.62
CA VAL A 346 10.97 2.35 24.47
C VAL A 346 10.89 3.56 25.40
N LEU A 347 11.99 3.91 26.07
CA LEU A 347 12.03 5.03 27.00
C LEU A 347 11.88 6.38 26.29
N ASP A 348 12.42 6.55 25.08
CA ASP A 348 12.18 7.73 24.26
C ASP A 348 10.70 7.88 23.89
N ALA A 349 10.05 6.77 23.49
CA ALA A 349 8.61 6.76 23.21
C ALA A 349 7.77 7.11 24.45
N LEU A 350 8.10 6.54 25.61
CA LEU A 350 7.41 6.83 26.87
C LEU A 350 7.63 8.28 27.31
N ALA A 351 8.84 8.82 27.16
CA ALA A 351 9.13 10.21 27.52
C ALA A 351 8.23 11.19 26.74
N GLU A 352 8.10 11.00 25.43
CA GLU A 352 7.24 11.84 24.61
C GLU A 352 5.75 11.63 24.94
N ALA A 353 5.31 10.38 25.15
CA ALA A 353 3.93 10.10 25.53
C ALA A 353 3.55 10.73 26.88
N HIS A 354 4.40 10.56 27.90
CA HIS A 354 4.19 11.10 29.24
C HIS A 354 4.17 12.63 29.22
N ARG A 355 5.01 13.27 28.40
CA ARG A 355 5.00 14.73 28.18
C ARG A 355 3.67 15.23 27.63
N LEU A 356 3.00 14.42 26.80
CA LEU A 356 1.68 14.70 26.25
C LEU A 356 0.52 14.24 27.17
N GLY A 357 0.82 13.75 28.37
CA GLY A 357 -0.17 13.23 29.33
C GLY A 357 -0.77 11.88 28.93
N ILE A 358 -0.11 11.14 28.03
CA ILE A 358 -0.53 9.83 27.53
C ILE A 358 0.27 8.75 28.27
N LEU A 359 -0.42 7.80 28.90
CA LEU A 359 0.20 6.62 29.51
C LEU A 359 0.07 5.41 28.58
N HIS A 360 1.04 4.50 28.59
CA HIS A 360 1.00 3.31 27.74
C HIS A 360 0.09 2.21 28.30
N ARG A 361 0.25 1.87 29.59
CA ARG A 361 -0.58 0.94 30.39
C ARG A 361 -0.51 -0.55 30.04
N ASP A 362 -0.11 -0.93 28.83
CA ASP A 362 -0.05 -2.33 28.38
C ASP A 362 1.33 -2.68 27.76
N LEU A 363 2.42 -2.30 28.42
CA LEU A 363 3.77 -2.51 27.88
C LEU A 363 4.19 -3.98 28.03
N LYS A 364 4.39 -4.68 26.90
CA LYS A 364 4.73 -6.11 26.82
C LYS A 364 5.43 -6.47 25.48
N PRO A 365 6.07 -7.65 25.35
CA PRO A 365 6.86 -7.99 24.17
C PRO A 365 6.08 -8.03 22.85
N SER A 366 4.77 -8.29 22.86
CA SER A 366 3.94 -8.27 21.65
C SER A 366 3.69 -6.85 21.11
N ASN A 367 3.84 -5.83 21.94
CA ASN A 367 3.57 -4.44 21.56
C ASN A 367 4.86 -3.68 21.18
N LEU A 368 6.02 -4.34 21.29
CA LEU A 368 7.29 -3.82 20.80
C LEU A 368 7.62 -4.48 19.47
N LEU A 369 7.58 -3.70 18.39
CA LEU A 369 7.68 -4.18 17.01
C LEU A 369 8.97 -3.68 16.35
N PHE A 370 9.42 -4.37 15.31
CA PHE A 370 10.63 -4.02 14.55
C PHE A 370 10.29 -3.70 13.10
N ASP A 371 10.89 -2.62 12.56
CA ASP A 371 10.76 -2.32 11.13
C ASP A 371 11.75 -3.16 10.32
N GLU A 372 11.75 -2.99 8.99
CA GLU A 372 12.62 -3.76 8.07
C GLU A 372 14.11 -3.48 8.31
N GLY A 373 14.46 -2.32 8.88
CA GLY A 373 15.82 -1.99 9.29
C GLY A 373 16.20 -2.52 10.67
N GLY A 374 15.26 -3.18 11.36
CA GLY A 374 15.43 -3.68 12.72
C GLY A 374 15.29 -2.62 13.80
N ALA A 375 14.81 -1.40 13.51
CA ALA A 375 14.60 -0.41 14.57
C ALA A 375 13.35 -0.75 15.39
N ALA A 376 13.47 -0.65 16.72
CA ALA A 376 12.38 -0.93 17.66
C ALA A 376 11.36 0.22 17.71
N ARG A 377 10.07 -0.10 17.64
CA ARG A 377 8.96 0.86 17.75
C ARG A 377 7.86 0.33 18.64
N LEU A 378 7.36 1.20 19.51
CA LEU A 378 6.31 0.90 20.45
C LEU A 378 4.92 1.10 19.82
N ALA A 379 4.06 0.09 19.93
CA ALA A 379 2.70 0.05 19.40
C ALA A 379 1.66 0.04 20.54
N ASP A 380 0.38 0.23 20.19
CA ASP A 380 -0.79 0.04 21.08
C ASP A 380 -0.75 0.88 22.38
N PHE A 381 -0.71 2.21 22.24
CA PHE A 381 -0.88 3.14 23.38
C PHE A 381 -2.32 3.09 23.89
N GLY A 382 -2.55 2.29 24.94
CA GLY A 382 -3.88 1.94 25.41
C GLY A 382 -4.70 3.12 25.94
N ALA A 383 -5.64 3.62 25.14
CA ALA A 383 -6.62 4.62 25.59
C ALA A 383 -7.88 3.99 26.23
N ALA A 384 -7.73 3.08 27.20
CA ALA A 384 -8.58 2.91 28.40
C ALA A 384 -8.56 1.47 28.95
N HIS A 385 -7.84 1.31 30.05
CA HIS A 385 -8.47 0.86 31.28
C HIS A 385 -8.62 2.09 32.19
N VAL A 386 -9.78 2.73 32.16
CA VAL A 386 -10.30 3.37 33.37
C VAL A 386 -11.08 2.25 34.04
N ALA A 387 -10.73 1.98 35.29
CA ALA A 387 -11.19 0.88 36.13
C ALA A 387 -12.62 0.38 35.79
N ALA A 388 -12.70 -0.88 35.35
CA ALA A 388 -13.83 -1.72 35.66
C ALA A 388 -13.25 -2.88 36.48
N SER A 389 -13.36 -2.75 37.79
CA SER A 389 -13.42 -3.87 38.71
C SER A 389 -14.40 -4.91 38.12
N GLU A 390 -14.06 -6.20 38.19
CA GLU A 390 -14.98 -7.35 37.98
C GLU A 390 -15.17 -7.97 36.57
N ALA A 391 -14.14 -8.07 35.71
CA ALA A 391 -14.21 -8.96 34.54
C ALA A 391 -13.21 -10.13 34.62
N THR A 392 -13.72 -11.34 34.43
CA THR A 392 -13.05 -12.65 34.54
C THR A 392 -11.88 -12.77 33.56
N VAL A 393 -10.67 -12.98 34.08
CA VAL A 393 -9.43 -13.15 33.32
C VAL A 393 -9.49 -14.42 32.46
N THR A 394 -9.37 -14.27 31.14
CA THR A 394 -9.23 -15.38 30.18
C THR A 394 -7.76 -15.77 29.95
N VAL A 395 -7.51 -16.98 29.44
CA VAL A 395 -6.17 -17.61 29.34
C VAL A 395 -5.13 -16.77 28.57
N GLY A 396 -5.55 -15.86 27.69
CA GLY A 396 -4.66 -14.89 27.01
C GLY A 396 -4.25 -13.67 27.84
N GLU A 397 -5.03 -13.31 28.87
CA GLU A 397 -4.76 -12.17 29.77
C GLU A 397 -3.76 -12.52 30.88
N ILE A 398 -3.48 -13.81 31.10
CA ILE A 398 -2.47 -14.30 32.05
C ILE A 398 -1.07 -13.76 31.73
N GLY A 399 -0.76 -13.55 30.43
CA GLY A 399 0.54 -13.02 29.98
C GLY A 399 0.73 -11.52 30.24
N THR A 400 -0.34 -10.73 30.29
CA THR A 400 -0.29 -9.29 30.54
C THR A 400 0.01 -8.99 32.02
N VAL A 401 -0.47 -9.82 32.94
CA VAL A 401 -0.26 -9.66 34.40
C VAL A 401 1.23 -9.70 34.79
N ALA A 402 2.06 -10.40 34.01
CA ALA A 402 3.49 -10.54 34.28
C ALA A 402 4.27 -9.22 34.20
N TYR A 403 3.80 -8.26 33.40
CA TYR A 403 4.45 -6.96 33.18
C TYR A 403 3.82 -5.84 34.01
N MET A 404 2.67 -6.08 34.66
CA MET A 404 1.99 -5.10 35.48
C MET A 404 2.80 -4.73 36.73
N ALA A 405 2.83 -3.43 37.03
CA ALA A 405 3.45 -2.93 38.24
C ALA A 405 2.70 -3.42 39.50
N PRO A 406 3.38 -3.54 40.66
CA PRO A 406 2.76 -3.99 41.91
C PRO A 406 1.49 -3.22 42.27
N GLU A 407 1.50 -1.90 42.11
CA GLU A 407 0.36 -1.03 42.38
C GLU A 407 -0.83 -1.31 41.46
N GLN A 408 -0.60 -1.62 40.18
CA GLN A 408 -1.65 -1.98 39.23
C GLN A 408 -2.29 -3.33 39.58
N ARG A 409 -1.48 -4.30 40.02
CA ARG A 409 -1.99 -5.60 40.50
C ARG A 409 -2.83 -5.49 41.76
N GLN A 410 -2.62 -4.43 42.54
CA GLN A 410 -3.45 -4.09 43.71
C GLN A 410 -4.70 -3.26 43.33
N GLY A 411 -4.96 -3.04 42.04
CA GLY A 411 -6.10 -2.29 41.55
C GLY A 411 -5.92 -0.76 41.57
N GLN A 412 -4.73 -0.26 41.85
CA GLN A 412 -4.45 1.18 41.77
C GLN A 412 -4.35 1.64 40.30
N ALA A 413 -4.60 2.93 40.07
CA ALA A 413 -4.54 3.50 38.73
C ALA A 413 -3.10 3.46 38.17
N ALA A 414 -2.96 3.09 36.90
CA ALA A 414 -1.68 3.13 36.20
C ALA A 414 -1.14 4.56 36.14
N THR A 415 0.17 4.72 36.34
CA THR A 415 0.88 6.00 36.27
C THR A 415 2.09 5.91 35.34
N ALA A 416 2.80 7.02 35.12
CA ALA A 416 4.08 7.02 34.41
C ALA A 416 5.09 6.07 35.07
N GLN A 417 5.06 5.95 36.41
CA GLN A 417 5.91 5.04 37.16
C GLN A 417 5.58 3.56 36.89
N SER A 418 4.33 3.26 36.59
CA SER A 418 3.90 1.90 36.23
C SER A 418 4.44 1.49 34.85
N ASP A 419 4.47 2.41 33.87
CA ASP A 419 5.09 2.18 32.56
C ASP A 419 6.62 1.95 32.69
N LEU A 420 7.29 2.70 33.59
CA LEU A 420 8.73 2.50 33.86
C LEU A 420 9.01 1.14 34.48
N TYR A 421 8.17 0.67 35.40
CA TYR A 421 8.30 -0.67 35.96
C TYR A 421 8.22 -1.73 34.85
N ALA A 422 7.21 -1.64 33.97
CA ALA A 422 7.05 -2.57 32.85
C ALA A 422 8.25 -2.53 31.88
N ALA A 423 8.83 -1.36 31.64
CA ALA A 423 10.07 -1.21 30.86
C ALA A 423 11.25 -1.95 31.53
N GLY A 424 11.33 -1.89 32.86
CA GLY A 424 12.27 -2.69 33.65
C GLY A 424 12.09 -4.20 33.48
N VAL A 425 10.84 -4.67 33.46
CA VAL A 425 10.52 -6.10 33.25
C VAL A 425 10.98 -6.54 31.86
N LEU A 426 10.72 -5.73 30.82
CA LEU A 426 11.20 -6.00 29.45
C LEU A 426 12.72 -6.06 29.38
N LEU A 427 13.42 -5.10 29.99
CA LEU A 427 14.88 -5.10 30.00
C LEU A 427 15.44 -6.33 30.73
N PHE A 428 14.84 -6.69 31.87
CA PHE A 428 15.22 -7.90 32.61
C PHE A 428 15.03 -9.15 31.74
N GLU A 429 13.89 -9.29 31.07
CA GLU A 429 13.59 -10.44 30.22
C GLU A 429 14.53 -10.52 29.01
N MET A 430 14.82 -9.40 28.34
CA MET A 430 15.80 -9.38 27.24
C MET A 430 17.20 -9.78 27.71
N LEU A 431 17.60 -9.33 28.91
CA LEU A 431 18.92 -9.62 29.46
C LEU A 431 19.05 -11.02 30.04
N THR A 432 17.97 -11.69 30.45
CA THR A 432 18.03 -12.99 31.17
C THR A 432 17.33 -14.13 30.44
N GLY A 433 16.41 -13.82 29.52
CA GLY A 433 15.50 -14.78 28.88
C GLY A 433 14.35 -15.24 29.77
N THR A 434 14.20 -14.68 30.98
CA THR A 434 13.16 -15.06 31.94
C THR A 434 12.50 -13.83 32.57
N LEU A 435 11.29 -14.01 33.06
CA LEU A 435 10.58 -12.95 33.80
C LEU A 435 11.15 -12.81 35.23
N PRO A 436 11.14 -11.60 35.81
CA PRO A 436 11.54 -11.39 37.19
C PRO A 436 10.59 -12.15 38.12
N SER A 437 11.16 -12.96 39.00
CA SER A 437 10.39 -13.72 39.99
C SER A 437 10.03 -12.84 41.19
N ALA A 438 8.79 -12.94 41.66
CA ALA A 438 8.33 -12.17 42.81
C ALA A 438 9.16 -12.50 44.06
N GLY A 439 9.77 -11.48 44.68
CA GLY A 439 10.60 -11.62 45.87
C GLY A 439 12.01 -12.14 45.64
N ALA A 440 12.40 -12.45 44.39
CA ALA A 440 13.78 -12.81 44.07
C ALA A 440 14.67 -11.56 43.92
N PRO A 441 15.97 -11.65 44.25
CA PRO A 441 16.92 -10.58 43.95
C PRO A 441 16.96 -10.29 42.45
N VAL A 442 16.97 -9.02 42.10
CA VAL A 442 17.14 -8.57 40.70
C VAL A 442 18.64 -8.60 40.39
N THR A 443 19.11 -9.73 39.86
CA THR A 443 20.53 -9.98 39.50
C THR A 443 20.64 -10.40 38.04
N VAL A 444 20.87 -9.43 37.15
CA VAL A 444 21.13 -9.66 35.72
C VAL A 444 22.61 -9.97 35.46
N SER A 445 23.50 -9.53 36.35
CA SER A 445 24.95 -9.86 36.32
C SER A 445 25.23 -11.36 36.35
N SER A 446 24.39 -12.16 37.02
CA SER A 446 24.52 -13.62 37.00
C SER A 446 24.11 -14.26 35.68
N ALA A 447 23.39 -13.55 34.81
CA ALA A 447 22.90 -14.07 33.54
C ALA A 447 23.84 -13.80 32.35
N HIS A 448 24.85 -12.94 32.53
CA HIS A 448 25.83 -12.62 31.50
C HIS A 448 27.16 -12.15 32.14
N PRO A 449 28.32 -12.71 31.76
CA PRO A 449 29.61 -12.43 32.41
C PRO A 449 30.08 -10.98 32.28
N ASP A 450 29.65 -10.29 31.21
CA ASP A 450 30.01 -8.89 30.98
C ASP A 450 29.02 -7.90 31.64
N LEU A 451 28.05 -8.38 32.42
CA LEU A 451 27.16 -7.55 33.20
C LEU A 451 27.63 -7.49 34.65
N GLU A 452 27.80 -6.27 35.15
CA GLU A 452 28.25 -6.00 36.52
C GLU A 452 27.12 -5.51 37.45
N SER A 453 27.45 -5.34 38.73
CA SER A 453 26.53 -4.87 39.78
C SER A 453 25.87 -3.51 39.50
N VAL A 454 26.46 -2.67 38.64
CA VAL A 454 25.88 -1.40 38.18
C VAL A 454 24.61 -1.62 37.35
N HIS A 455 24.57 -2.71 36.56
CA HIS A 455 23.38 -3.10 35.79
C HIS A 455 22.29 -3.64 36.71
N ASP A 456 22.67 -4.41 37.74
CA ASP A 456 21.74 -4.87 38.78
C ASP A 456 21.12 -3.68 39.54
N ALA A 457 21.92 -2.65 39.84
CA ALA A 457 21.43 -1.44 40.50
C ALA A 457 20.43 -0.68 39.62
N LEU A 458 20.70 -0.57 38.31
CA LEU A 458 19.80 0.05 37.35
C LEU A 458 18.46 -0.69 37.26
N LEU A 459 18.48 -2.03 37.09
CA LEU A 459 17.26 -2.84 37.04
C LEU A 459 16.50 -2.82 38.37
N ARG A 460 17.19 -2.86 39.52
CA ARG A 460 16.55 -2.71 40.85
C ARG A 460 15.80 -1.40 40.98
N ARG A 461 16.31 -0.32 40.39
CA ARG A 461 15.63 0.98 40.41
C ARG A 461 14.38 0.97 39.53
N PHE A 462 14.41 0.39 38.34
CA PHE A 462 13.19 0.21 37.53
C PHE A 462 12.14 -0.65 38.25
N LEU A 463 12.57 -1.75 38.85
CA LEU A 463 11.70 -2.77 39.46
C LEU A 463 11.41 -2.51 40.95
N ALA A 464 11.66 -1.30 41.45
CA ALA A 464 11.37 -0.96 42.83
C ALA A 464 9.86 -1.11 43.10
N LEU A 465 9.51 -1.70 44.25
CA LEU A 465 8.10 -1.92 44.62
C LEU A 465 7.38 -0.59 44.79
N GLU A 466 8.00 0.36 45.50
CA GLU A 466 7.49 1.72 45.69
C GLU A 466 7.71 2.56 44.43
N PRO A 467 6.66 3.18 43.84
CA PRO A 467 6.79 4.04 42.66
C PRO A 467 7.80 5.17 42.83
N GLU A 468 7.87 5.79 44.01
CA GLU A 468 8.74 6.93 44.29
C GLU A 468 10.24 6.57 44.34
N ALA A 469 10.55 5.27 44.51
CA ALA A 469 11.93 4.78 44.50
C ALA A 469 12.45 4.52 43.07
N ARG A 470 11.60 4.62 42.05
CA ARG A 470 11.96 4.40 40.65
C ARG A 470 12.62 5.65 40.05
N PHE A 471 12.72 5.71 38.72
CA PHE A 471 13.24 6.90 38.04
C PHE A 471 12.16 8.00 38.03
N PRO A 472 12.50 9.28 38.24
CA PRO A 472 11.52 10.37 38.21
C PRO A 472 10.74 10.47 36.89
N GLY A 473 11.37 10.06 35.78
CA GLY A 473 10.77 10.05 34.45
C GLY A 473 11.53 9.17 33.47
N ALA A 474 10.94 8.97 32.29
CA ALA A 474 11.51 8.12 31.24
C ALA A 474 12.80 8.69 30.63
N LEU A 475 12.97 10.01 30.60
CA LEU A 475 14.19 10.64 30.08
C LEU A 475 15.40 10.40 31.00
N GLU A 476 15.20 10.48 32.32
CA GLU A 476 16.20 10.17 33.34
C GLU A 476 16.57 8.69 33.29
N ALA A 477 15.57 7.82 33.15
CA ALA A 477 15.77 6.39 32.99
C ALA A 477 16.58 6.08 31.71
N ARG A 478 16.27 6.74 30.58
CA ARG A 478 16.99 6.59 29.32
C ARG A 478 18.45 6.99 29.44
N ARG A 479 18.74 8.14 30.09
CA ARG A 479 20.12 8.59 30.35
C ARG A 479 20.87 7.58 31.20
N ALA A 480 20.25 7.07 32.27
CA ALA A 480 20.87 6.06 33.11
C ALA A 480 21.22 4.77 32.34
N VAL A 481 20.41 4.36 31.36
CA VAL A 481 20.74 3.24 30.47
C VAL A 481 21.88 3.60 29.52
N GLU A 482 21.88 4.81 28.96
CA GLU A 482 22.91 5.29 28.02
C GLU A 482 24.29 5.46 28.67
N ASP A 483 24.34 5.83 29.95
CA ASP A 483 25.58 6.05 30.70
C ASP A 483 26.31 4.73 31.08
N LEU A 484 25.66 3.57 30.88
CA LEU A 484 26.27 2.27 31.12
C LEU A 484 26.85 1.67 29.83
N ALA A 485 27.97 0.95 29.98
CA ALA A 485 28.58 0.19 28.90
C ALA A 485 27.89 -1.17 28.75
N TRP A 486 27.39 -1.48 27.55
CA TRP A 486 26.68 -2.72 27.27
C TRP A 486 27.47 -3.61 26.30
N SER A 487 27.68 -4.86 26.68
CA SER A 487 28.44 -5.81 25.85
C SER A 487 27.69 -6.18 24.56
N PRO A 488 28.35 -6.19 23.38
CA PRO A 488 27.75 -6.69 22.14
C PRO A 488 27.77 -8.22 22.05
N ARG A 489 28.38 -8.92 23.01
CA ARG A 489 28.51 -10.37 23.02
C ARG A 489 27.14 -11.03 23.21
N VAL A 490 26.82 -12.01 22.36
CA VAL A 490 25.64 -12.86 22.50
C VAL A 490 26.04 -14.15 23.22
N ILE A 491 25.22 -14.59 24.17
CA ILE A 491 25.33 -15.90 24.80
C ILE A 491 24.02 -16.65 24.55
N GLU A 492 24.11 -17.80 23.88
CA GLU A 492 22.95 -18.64 23.61
C GLU A 492 22.39 -19.23 24.91
N ARG A 493 21.05 -19.16 25.06
CA ARG A 493 20.32 -19.67 26.22
C ARG A 493 19.29 -20.73 25.82
N ALA A 494 18.89 -21.57 26.76
CA ALA A 494 17.88 -22.61 26.55
C ALA A 494 16.51 -21.99 26.21
N ARG A 495 15.96 -22.36 25.05
CA ARG A 495 14.75 -21.76 24.44
C ARG A 495 13.46 -22.33 25.05
N ARG A 496 12.42 -21.51 25.21
CA ARG A 496 11.11 -21.96 25.75
C ARG A 496 10.00 -22.20 24.73
N HIS A 497 10.11 -21.73 23.46
CA HIS A 497 9.04 -21.89 22.48
C HIS A 497 9.55 -22.14 21.04
N PRO A 498 9.09 -23.20 20.34
CA PRO A 498 9.35 -23.36 18.91
C PRO A 498 8.45 -22.42 18.07
N SER A 499 9.04 -21.73 17.09
CA SER A 499 8.34 -20.87 16.12
C SER A 499 7.79 -21.70 14.94
N THR A 500 6.57 -21.37 14.47
CA THR A 500 5.89 -22.01 13.33
C THR A 500 5.88 -21.16 12.05
N VAL A 501 6.56 -20.01 12.00
CA VAL A 501 6.51 -19.09 10.84
C VAL A 501 7.77 -19.22 9.96
N PRO A 502 7.63 -19.50 8.64
CA PRO A 502 8.76 -19.60 7.71
C PRO A 502 9.41 -18.24 7.39
N PRO A 503 10.66 -18.22 6.89
CA PRO A 503 11.40 -16.99 6.60
C PRO A 503 10.91 -16.27 5.32
N PRO A 504 11.12 -14.95 5.16
CA PRO A 504 10.75 -14.21 3.95
C PRO A 504 11.70 -14.47 2.77
N HIS A 505 11.14 -14.52 1.56
CA HIS A 505 11.82 -14.78 0.27
C HIS A 505 12.55 -13.54 -0.29
N HIS A 506 13.70 -13.74 -0.94
CA HIS A 506 14.54 -12.70 -1.56
C HIS A 506 14.01 -12.26 -2.95
N THR A 507 14.32 -11.02 -3.34
CA THR A 507 13.87 -10.30 -4.56
C THR A 507 14.41 -10.83 -5.90
N SER A 508 15.23 -11.88 -5.91
CA SER A 508 15.82 -12.46 -7.13
C SER A 508 14.87 -13.39 -7.91
N GLU A 509 13.67 -13.68 -7.39
CA GLU A 509 12.65 -14.48 -8.10
C GLU A 509 11.73 -13.65 -9.02
N ARG A 510 12.03 -12.36 -9.23
CA ARG A 510 11.10 -11.41 -9.88
C ARG A 510 10.94 -11.58 -11.40
N LEU A 511 11.78 -12.33 -12.12
CA LEU A 511 11.69 -12.50 -13.59
C LEU A 511 12.17 -13.88 -14.08
N GLU A 512 11.60 -14.36 -15.19
CA GLU A 512 12.16 -15.47 -15.99
C GLU A 512 13.17 -14.92 -17.00
N PRO A 513 14.24 -15.67 -17.35
CA PRO A 513 15.16 -15.25 -18.40
C PRO A 513 14.43 -15.13 -19.74
N PRO A 514 14.81 -14.15 -20.59
CA PRO A 514 14.11 -13.86 -21.83
C PRO A 514 14.13 -15.08 -22.76
N ARG A 515 12.98 -15.39 -23.39
CA ARG A 515 12.87 -16.52 -24.34
C ARG A 515 13.68 -16.28 -25.62
N ARG A 516 14.02 -15.02 -25.94
CA ARG A 516 15.00 -14.58 -26.97
C ARG A 516 15.59 -13.21 -26.62
N ARG A 517 16.81 -12.93 -27.12
CA ARG A 517 17.45 -11.59 -27.04
C ARG A 517 16.53 -10.53 -27.66
N GLY A 518 16.07 -9.57 -26.87
CA GLY A 518 15.25 -8.43 -27.32
C GLY A 518 13.81 -8.41 -26.80
N ASP A 519 13.30 -9.50 -26.21
CA ASP A 519 11.93 -9.60 -25.71
C ASP A 519 11.92 -9.99 -24.22
N GLY A 520 11.40 -9.11 -23.36
CA GLY A 520 11.16 -9.34 -21.93
C GLY A 520 9.67 -9.29 -21.61
N HIS A 521 9.26 -9.90 -20.49
CA HIS A 521 7.88 -9.85 -20.02
C HIS A 521 7.84 -9.40 -18.55
N ASP A 522 7.17 -8.29 -18.29
CA ASP A 522 6.97 -7.76 -16.94
C ASP A 522 5.80 -8.52 -16.29
N ARG A 523 6.11 -9.46 -15.38
CA ARG A 523 5.13 -10.33 -14.70
C ARG A 523 4.21 -9.62 -13.72
N TRP A 524 4.55 -8.40 -13.32
CA TRP A 524 3.77 -7.65 -12.34
C TRP A 524 2.76 -6.72 -13.01
N LEU A 525 3.05 -6.31 -14.25
CA LEU A 525 2.20 -5.43 -15.05
C LEU A 525 1.67 -6.12 -16.32
N GLU A 526 1.93 -7.42 -16.45
CA GLU A 526 1.54 -8.30 -17.55
C GLU A 526 1.71 -7.67 -18.94
N ARG A 527 2.90 -7.13 -19.19
CA ARG A 527 3.20 -6.44 -20.46
C ARG A 527 4.52 -6.85 -21.07
N ASP A 528 4.53 -6.86 -22.38
CA ASP A 528 5.72 -7.11 -23.16
C ASP A 528 6.59 -5.84 -23.21
N VAL A 529 7.89 -6.06 -23.04
CA VAL A 529 8.90 -5.01 -23.03
C VAL A 529 10.05 -5.37 -23.97
N VAL A 530 10.62 -4.36 -24.60
CA VAL A 530 11.86 -4.49 -25.36
C VAL A 530 13.00 -4.07 -24.45
N VAL A 531 13.96 -4.97 -24.23
CA VAL A 531 15.14 -4.71 -23.40
C VAL A 531 16.35 -4.52 -24.32
N LEU A 532 16.97 -3.35 -24.20
CA LEU A 532 18.16 -2.95 -24.95
C LEU A 532 19.36 -2.78 -24.02
N PRO A 533 20.60 -3.02 -24.50
CA PRO A 533 21.78 -2.70 -23.70
C PRO A 533 21.88 -1.18 -23.46
N LEU A 534 22.35 -0.81 -22.28
CA LEU A 534 22.60 0.57 -21.89
C LEU A 534 24.01 0.98 -22.34
N ASP A 535 24.09 1.59 -23.53
CA ASP A 535 25.26 2.32 -24.02
C ASP A 535 24.93 3.81 -24.22
N ASP A 536 25.96 4.65 -24.41
CA ASP A 536 25.80 6.11 -24.52
C ASP A 536 24.86 6.52 -25.67
N GLU A 537 24.87 5.77 -26.77
CA GLU A 537 24.03 6.03 -27.94
C GLU A 537 22.56 5.70 -27.65
N THR A 538 22.30 4.51 -27.10
CA THR A 538 20.96 4.02 -26.74
C THR A 538 20.38 4.87 -25.61
N LEU A 539 21.20 5.31 -24.65
CA LEU A 539 20.78 6.20 -23.58
C LEU A 539 20.41 7.60 -24.09
N ALA A 540 21.23 8.19 -24.97
CA ALA A 540 20.95 9.51 -25.56
C ALA A 540 19.65 9.49 -26.40
N ALA A 541 19.47 8.42 -27.15
CA ALA A 541 18.30 8.12 -27.94
C ALA A 541 17.03 7.91 -27.10
N ALA A 542 17.11 7.06 -26.07
CA ALA A 542 16.00 6.80 -25.15
C ALA A 542 15.59 8.09 -24.40
N ALA A 543 16.57 8.88 -23.96
CA ALA A 543 16.30 10.18 -23.34
C ALA A 543 15.60 11.15 -24.30
N ALA A 544 15.91 11.14 -25.60
CA ALA A 544 15.21 11.98 -26.57
C ALA A 544 13.76 11.54 -26.80
N PHE A 545 13.49 10.23 -26.87
CA PHE A 545 12.13 9.69 -26.95
C PHE A 545 11.30 10.04 -25.70
N ALA A 546 11.90 9.87 -24.53
CA ALA A 546 11.25 10.21 -23.27
C ALA A 546 10.98 11.73 -23.15
N ARG A 547 11.90 12.60 -23.62
CA ARG A 547 11.69 14.06 -23.70
C ARG A 547 10.60 14.46 -24.68
N ALA A 548 10.52 13.75 -25.81
CA ALA A 548 9.50 14.00 -26.82
C ALA A 548 8.11 13.67 -26.28
N GLY A 549 7.98 12.58 -25.49
CA GLY A 549 6.79 12.26 -24.70
C GLY A 549 5.49 12.21 -25.51
N HIS A 550 5.58 11.99 -26.83
CA HIS A 550 4.46 12.11 -27.74
C HIS A 550 3.77 10.74 -27.92
N PRO A 551 2.43 10.66 -27.90
CA PRO A 551 1.69 9.39 -28.06
C PRO A 551 1.93 8.60 -29.35
N ALA A 552 2.64 9.21 -30.30
CA ALA A 552 2.99 8.61 -31.59
C ALA A 552 4.42 8.06 -31.61
N LEU A 553 5.11 8.03 -30.47
CA LEU A 553 6.45 7.48 -30.28
C LEU A 553 6.43 6.42 -29.18
N ALA A 554 7.34 5.45 -29.26
CA ALA A 554 7.52 4.43 -28.22
C ALA A 554 7.86 5.03 -26.84
N THR A 555 7.26 4.47 -25.80
CA THR A 555 7.49 4.87 -24.41
C THR A 555 8.76 4.20 -23.87
N VAL A 556 9.71 4.98 -23.39
CA VAL A 556 10.83 4.46 -22.59
C VAL A 556 10.35 4.28 -21.16
N LEU A 557 10.45 3.06 -20.64
CA LEU A 557 9.91 2.66 -19.34
C LEU A 557 10.93 2.88 -18.22
N ARG A 558 12.18 2.43 -18.41
CA ARG A 558 13.26 2.64 -17.44
C ARG A 558 14.64 2.51 -18.07
N ALA A 559 15.65 3.08 -17.40
CA ALA A 559 17.07 2.79 -17.66
C ALA A 559 17.69 2.26 -16.37
N ASP A 560 18.10 0.99 -16.39
CA ASP A 560 18.71 0.27 -15.28
C ASP A 560 20.23 0.30 -15.43
N ARG A 561 20.90 1.09 -14.60
CA ARG A 561 22.36 1.27 -14.67
C ARG A 561 23.13 0.17 -13.96
N GLU A 562 22.51 -0.57 -13.05
CA GLU A 562 23.17 -1.67 -12.33
C GLU A 562 23.27 -2.90 -13.24
N GLU A 563 22.20 -3.20 -13.97
CA GLU A 563 22.17 -4.31 -14.92
C GLU A 563 22.60 -3.91 -16.35
N GLY A 564 22.72 -2.61 -16.63
CA GLY A 564 23.18 -2.10 -17.93
C GLY A 564 22.12 -2.26 -19.03
N GLU A 565 20.86 -1.96 -18.72
CA GLU A 565 19.72 -2.18 -19.62
C GLU A 565 18.80 -0.95 -19.74
N ILE A 566 18.14 -0.79 -20.89
CA ILE A 566 17.07 0.17 -21.13
C ILE A 566 15.82 -0.61 -21.53
N TRP A 567 14.72 -0.34 -20.85
CA TRP A 567 13.46 -1.02 -21.04
C TRP A 567 12.49 -0.09 -21.74
N ILE A 568 11.89 -0.57 -22.82
CA ILE A 568 11.01 0.19 -23.70
C ILE A 568 9.71 -0.59 -23.85
N GLU A 569 8.60 0.12 -23.95
CA GLU A 569 7.32 -0.51 -24.24
C GLU A 569 7.35 -1.23 -25.59
N ALA A 570 6.92 -2.49 -25.61
CA ALA A 570 6.80 -3.22 -26.86
C ALA A 570 5.71 -2.62 -27.75
N PRO A 571 5.91 -2.60 -29.09
CA PRO A 571 4.89 -2.15 -30.02
C PRO A 571 3.56 -2.88 -29.81
N ARG A 572 2.46 -2.13 -29.74
CA ARG A 572 1.11 -2.71 -29.73
C ARG A 572 0.52 -2.67 -31.13
N GLY A 573 -0.25 -3.70 -31.49
CA GLY A 573 -0.96 -3.77 -32.77
C GLY A 573 -0.12 -4.36 -33.90
N ARG A 574 -0.37 -3.92 -35.13
CA ARG A 574 0.26 -4.49 -36.33
C ARG A 574 1.09 -3.43 -37.06
N PRO A 575 2.25 -3.80 -37.64
CA PRO A 575 3.07 -2.87 -38.41
C PRO A 575 2.39 -2.50 -39.73
N LEU A 576 2.70 -1.30 -40.23
CA LEU A 576 2.17 -0.75 -41.47
C LEU A 576 2.56 -1.61 -42.69
N SER A 577 3.69 -2.33 -42.60
CA SER A 577 4.18 -3.29 -43.60
C SER A 577 3.19 -4.41 -43.92
N GLN A 578 2.23 -4.69 -43.04
CA GLN A 578 1.16 -5.68 -43.26
C GLN A 578 -0.01 -5.13 -44.10
N GLY A 579 0.22 -4.10 -44.92
CA GLY A 579 -0.76 -3.56 -45.86
C GLY A 579 -1.83 -2.67 -45.23
N LEU A 580 -1.53 -2.05 -44.09
CA LEU A 580 -2.43 -1.09 -43.43
C LEU A 580 -2.31 0.31 -44.05
N THR A 581 -3.28 1.18 -43.79
CA THR A 581 -3.28 2.56 -44.27
C THR A 581 -3.33 3.54 -43.10
N LEU A 582 -2.64 4.68 -43.23
CA LEU A 582 -2.68 5.78 -42.27
C LEU A 582 -3.82 6.74 -42.58
N THR A 583 -4.65 7.03 -41.59
CA THR A 583 -5.61 8.14 -41.67
C THR A 583 -4.89 9.49 -41.64
N ALA A 584 -5.57 10.56 -42.07
CA ALA A 584 -5.03 11.92 -41.99
C ALA A 584 -4.67 12.32 -40.55
N THR A 585 -5.48 11.90 -39.58
CA THR A 585 -5.26 12.15 -38.15
C THR A 585 -4.05 11.41 -37.62
N GLN A 586 -3.87 10.13 -38.01
CA GLN A 586 -2.70 9.32 -37.64
C GLN A 586 -1.41 9.87 -38.25
N ALA A 587 -1.43 10.23 -39.53
CA ALA A 587 -0.29 10.85 -40.21
C ALA A 587 0.09 12.20 -39.58
N ALA A 588 -0.88 13.02 -39.19
CA ALA A 588 -0.64 14.26 -38.47
C ALA A 588 -0.07 14.02 -37.07
N SER A 589 -0.52 12.96 -36.39
CA SER A 589 0.01 12.56 -35.08
C SER A 589 1.46 12.11 -35.15
N LEU A 590 1.80 11.24 -36.12
CA LEU A 590 3.19 10.81 -36.35
C LEU A 590 4.10 11.99 -36.68
N ARG A 591 3.62 12.96 -37.47
CA ARG A 591 4.37 14.17 -37.80
C ARG A 591 4.68 15.01 -36.57
N ARG A 592 3.67 15.28 -35.74
CA ARG A 592 3.86 15.99 -34.46
C ARG A 592 4.77 15.20 -33.50
N GLY A 593 4.71 13.88 -33.54
CA GLY A 593 5.64 13.01 -32.81
C GLY A 593 7.09 13.21 -33.23
N LEU A 594 7.37 13.15 -34.54
CA LEU A 594 8.73 13.40 -35.04
C LEU A 594 9.19 14.84 -34.77
N GLU A 595 8.32 15.83 -34.93
CA GLU A 595 8.63 17.22 -34.58
C GLU A 595 8.99 17.36 -33.10
N ALA A 596 8.25 16.70 -32.20
CA ALA A 596 8.56 16.66 -30.77
C ALA A 596 9.89 15.95 -30.49
N LEU A 597 10.20 14.86 -31.21
CA LEU A 597 11.48 14.15 -31.10
C LEU A 597 12.66 15.01 -31.55
N HIS A 598 12.51 15.73 -32.67
CA HIS A 598 13.53 16.64 -33.19
C HIS A 598 13.72 17.84 -32.27
N ALA A 599 12.64 18.40 -31.73
CA ALA A 599 12.71 19.47 -30.73
C ALA A 599 13.40 19.01 -29.44
N ALA A 600 13.25 17.74 -29.08
CA ALA A 600 13.96 17.10 -27.98
C ALA A 600 15.43 16.77 -28.29
N GLY A 601 15.94 17.12 -29.48
CA GLY A 601 17.32 16.87 -29.92
C GLY A 601 17.59 15.41 -30.28
N GLY A 602 16.54 14.62 -30.52
CA GLY A 602 16.65 13.25 -31.02
C GLY A 602 16.36 13.16 -32.51
N VAL A 603 16.79 12.06 -33.12
CA VAL A 603 16.36 11.60 -34.45
C VAL A 603 15.87 10.17 -34.33
N HIS A 604 14.87 9.80 -35.13
CA HIS A 604 14.38 8.44 -35.20
C HIS A 604 15.34 7.57 -36.01
N GLY A 605 15.61 7.95 -37.27
CA GLY A 605 16.61 7.32 -38.11
C GLY A 605 16.25 5.96 -38.71
N ALA A 606 15.02 5.51 -38.53
CA ALA A 606 14.42 4.33 -39.20
C ALA A 606 12.91 4.50 -39.43
N VAL A 607 12.48 5.66 -39.96
CA VAL A 607 11.05 5.91 -40.23
C VAL A 607 10.61 5.12 -41.47
N ASP A 608 10.04 3.94 -41.28
CA ASP A 608 9.57 3.05 -42.35
C ASP A 608 8.27 2.30 -41.98
N ALA A 609 7.79 1.44 -42.87
CA ALA A 609 6.55 0.69 -42.65
C ALA A 609 6.68 -0.43 -41.60
N GLU A 610 7.89 -0.87 -41.26
CA GLU A 610 8.11 -1.87 -40.22
C GLU A 610 8.07 -1.25 -38.81
N HIS A 611 8.45 0.02 -38.69
CA HIS A 611 8.51 0.73 -37.41
C HIS A 611 7.24 1.54 -37.08
N VAL A 612 6.30 1.67 -38.01
CA VAL A 612 4.99 2.28 -37.73
C VAL A 612 3.97 1.20 -37.41
N PHE A 613 3.48 1.17 -36.17
CA PHE A 613 2.45 0.25 -35.71
C PHE A 613 1.10 0.95 -35.55
N ILE A 614 0.04 0.26 -35.95
CA ILE A 614 -1.35 0.72 -35.81
C ILE A 614 -2.08 -0.18 -34.83
N HIS A 615 -2.67 0.45 -33.81
CA HIS A 615 -3.50 -0.19 -32.81
C HIS A 615 -4.73 0.67 -32.53
N ALA A 616 -5.92 0.11 -32.77
CA ALA A 616 -7.19 0.86 -32.79
C ALA A 616 -7.06 2.09 -33.70
N ASP A 617 -7.35 3.30 -33.19
CA ASP A 617 -7.29 4.54 -33.96
C ASP A 617 -5.92 5.25 -33.90
N ALA A 618 -4.95 4.69 -33.18
CA ALA A 618 -3.63 5.31 -32.98
C ALA A 618 -2.55 4.68 -33.87
N ALA A 619 -1.61 5.51 -34.31
CA ALA A 619 -0.38 5.09 -34.97
C ALA A 619 0.81 5.49 -34.09
N CYS A 620 1.70 4.54 -33.83
CA CYS A 620 2.89 4.71 -32.99
C CYS A 620 4.13 4.29 -33.76
N LEU A 621 5.17 5.11 -33.66
CA LEU A 621 6.49 4.84 -34.20
C LEU A 621 7.34 4.17 -33.12
N THR A 622 7.79 2.96 -33.39
CA THR A 622 8.50 2.11 -32.42
C THR A 622 9.92 2.57 -32.17
N TYR A 623 10.57 2.03 -31.15
CA TYR A 623 11.97 2.38 -30.90
C TYR A 623 12.89 1.64 -31.90
N PRO A 624 13.75 2.35 -32.64
CA PRO A 624 14.58 1.73 -33.67
C PRO A 624 15.80 1.06 -33.03
N VAL A 625 15.82 -0.26 -33.04
CA VAL A 625 16.93 -1.09 -32.52
C VAL A 625 18.20 -0.93 -33.36
N ARG A 626 18.07 -0.51 -34.64
CA ARG A 626 19.18 -0.15 -35.52
C ARG A 626 18.85 1.16 -36.24
N ARG A 627 19.77 2.12 -36.20
CA ARG A 627 19.62 3.45 -36.81
C ARG A 627 20.51 3.58 -38.04
N ALA A 628 20.07 4.35 -39.03
CA ALA A 628 20.91 4.72 -40.15
C ALA A 628 22.06 5.63 -39.71
N ALA A 629 23.28 5.37 -40.17
CA ALA A 629 24.50 6.08 -39.76
C ALA A 629 24.53 7.59 -40.11
N ALA A 630 23.61 8.05 -40.96
CA ALA A 630 23.47 9.45 -41.38
C ALA A 630 22.03 9.97 -41.16
N ALA A 631 21.36 9.48 -40.11
CA ALA A 631 20.01 9.92 -39.78
C ALA A 631 19.99 11.37 -39.28
N ASP A 632 19.20 12.22 -39.93
CA ASP A 632 18.91 13.59 -39.50
C ASP A 632 17.40 13.87 -39.50
N ALA A 633 17.03 15.04 -38.97
CA ALA A 633 15.64 15.44 -38.84
C ALA A 633 14.94 15.64 -40.20
N ASP A 634 15.68 16.03 -41.25
CA ASP A 634 15.13 16.18 -42.60
C ASP A 634 14.85 14.82 -43.24
N ALA A 635 15.72 13.83 -43.01
CA ALA A 635 15.55 12.45 -43.45
C ALA A 635 14.31 11.81 -42.81
N ASP A 636 14.10 11.98 -41.50
CA ASP A 636 12.90 11.50 -40.80
C ASP A 636 11.62 12.13 -41.38
N ARG A 637 11.63 13.44 -41.65
CA ARG A 637 10.50 14.17 -42.24
C ARG A 637 10.19 13.68 -43.66
N ALA A 638 11.23 13.51 -44.49
CA ALA A 638 11.10 13.02 -45.85
C ALA A 638 10.57 11.58 -45.88
N ALA A 639 11.09 10.72 -45.01
CA ALA A 639 10.66 9.33 -44.90
C ALA A 639 9.19 9.21 -44.45
N LEU A 640 8.75 9.99 -43.47
CA LEU A 640 7.33 10.02 -43.09
C LEU A 640 6.45 10.55 -44.24
N ALA A 641 6.89 11.58 -44.96
CA ALA A 641 6.15 12.10 -46.10
C ALA A 641 5.96 11.05 -47.21
N LEU A 642 7.02 10.29 -47.51
CA LEU A 642 6.97 9.18 -48.47
C LEU A 642 6.04 8.05 -48.03
N LEU A 643 6.03 7.68 -46.74
CA LEU A 643 5.09 6.69 -46.21
C LEU A 643 3.63 7.16 -46.36
N VAL A 644 3.36 8.42 -46.04
CA VAL A 644 2.02 9.02 -46.16
C VAL A 644 1.59 9.12 -47.64
N GLU A 645 2.51 9.39 -48.56
CA GLU A 645 2.22 9.47 -50.00
C GLU A 645 2.07 8.07 -50.65
N GLY A 646 2.88 7.08 -50.22
CA GLY A 646 2.79 5.69 -50.67
C GLY A 646 1.45 5.04 -50.33
N VAL A 647 0.90 5.34 -49.14
CA VAL A 647 -0.45 4.93 -48.72
C VAL A 647 -1.54 5.55 -49.59
N ARG A 648 -1.37 6.79 -50.06
CA ARG A 648 -2.32 7.46 -50.98
C ARG A 648 -2.31 6.85 -52.38
N ARG A 649 -1.17 6.38 -52.88
CA ARG A 649 -1.08 5.72 -54.19
C ARG A 649 -1.58 4.27 -54.19
N ALA A 650 -1.59 3.61 -53.02
CA ALA A 650 -2.14 2.26 -52.84
C ALA A 650 -3.66 2.21 -52.65
N SER A 651 -4.35 3.36 -52.56
CA SER A 651 -5.80 3.48 -52.57
C SER A 651 -6.31 4.02 -53.92
N PRO A 652 -6.42 3.21 -54.99
CA PRO A 652 -7.19 3.61 -56.14
C PRO A 652 -8.68 3.40 -55.83
N GLY A 653 -9.41 4.50 -55.62
CA GLY A 653 -10.87 4.50 -55.77
C GLY A 653 -11.69 4.79 -54.51
N ALA A 654 -11.63 6.03 -54.03
CA ALA A 654 -12.80 6.66 -53.41
C ALA A 654 -12.81 8.15 -53.80
N GLY A 655 -13.39 8.45 -54.98
CA GLY A 655 -13.73 9.81 -55.37
C GLY A 655 -13.45 10.18 -56.83
N ALA A 656 -14.20 9.59 -57.76
CA ALA A 656 -14.87 10.27 -58.88
C ALA A 656 -15.91 9.30 -59.47
#